data_AF-A0A139NZT0-F1
#
_entry.id   AF-A0A139NZT0-F1
#
_cell.length_a   1.000
_cell.length_b   1.000
_cell.length_c   1.000
_cell.angle_alpha   90.00
_cell.angle_beta   90.00
_cell.angle_gamma   90.00
#
_symmetry.space_group_name_H-M   'P 1'
#
loop_
_entity.id
_entity.type
_entity.pdbx_description
1 polymer ?
#
loop_
_entity_poly.entity_id
_entity_poly.type
_entity_poly.pdbx_seq_one_letter_code
_entity_poly.pdbx_strand_id
1 'polypeptide(L)'
;MGDTGLLYTPNQLLSSYSTIIDAVLPELKAVDYQSEAVRNTLGISSGVKLTELYLDEQFSKTKENLESTLKKLLSADAVLADDHQAIAGYVIDKIKRNKEALLLGLTYLERWYSFNYGDISVKDFLIYHMDFFGKGNASPLDTIIELGKSGFDSLLAKNNVETYRSSLAASHAAKDLFSTLEAYRKVFLPNKTNNEWFKEQTKAYIVEEKSTIPEVKAKQEQAGSKYSIGVYDRITSETWKYQNMVLPLLTLPERSVFVLSTISSLGFGAYDRYRNRDYRAGEELNQFVEEKAQETAKRQRDHYDYWYRILDEQGREKLYRNILLYDAYRLGDDTTVGSAAVEAHLDSPKPAMKHFFGPVGNKVVHNQHGAYATGDSVYYMSYRMLDKDGAITYTHEMTHDSDNEIYLGGYGRRSGLGPEFFAKGLLQAPDHPDDAIIAINSILKYDQNDVTEKTRLQVLDPTERFKNADDLKNYVHNMFDVIYMLEYLEGMSVINHLSDVQKVSALRKIENKYVRAADGNDVYATNVVKNLTMEDAKKLNSFESLIDHNVLSAREYKNGDVERNGYHTVKLFSPIYSALSSEKGTPGDLMGRRIAYELLAAKGFKEGMVPYISNQYEKDAKQSGKTIRIYGKTRGLVTDDLVLEKVFNGQFKHWADFKKAMYEERKNKFAALNKVTFDDPTKPWTSFATKTISRAEELQALMDEAVRKDAADNRYDWSGYNPEYDSAVHKLKKAVFKAYLHQTDDFRTSIFENQK
;
A
#
# COMPACT_ATOMS: atom_id res chain seq x y z
N MET A 1 31.44 -27.28 -39.89
CA MET A 1 30.75 -26.08 -39.41
C MET A 1 31.72 -24.93 -39.56
N GLY A 2 31.50 -24.01 -40.51
CA GLY A 2 32.56 -23.08 -40.95
C GLY A 2 33.81 -23.83 -41.43
N ASP A 3 34.99 -23.26 -41.21
CA ASP A 3 36.29 -23.78 -41.68
C ASP A 3 36.84 -24.96 -40.85
N THR A 4 36.07 -25.47 -39.87
CA THR A 4 36.52 -26.52 -38.93
C THR A 4 36.50 -27.94 -39.51
N GLY A 5 35.87 -28.16 -40.67
CA GLY A 5 35.68 -29.50 -41.23
C GLY A 5 34.66 -30.40 -40.50
N LEU A 6 34.02 -29.92 -39.42
CA LEU A 6 33.01 -30.69 -38.68
C LEU A 6 31.71 -30.90 -39.48
N LEU A 7 31.21 -32.13 -39.54
CA LEU A 7 29.92 -32.45 -40.15
C LEU A 7 28.78 -32.27 -39.13
N TYR A 8 27.66 -31.69 -39.55
CA TYR A 8 26.43 -31.62 -38.78
C TYR A 8 25.28 -32.20 -39.61
N THR A 9 24.55 -33.13 -39.01
CA THR A 9 23.36 -33.75 -39.62
C THR A 9 22.20 -33.55 -38.65
N PRO A 10 21.06 -33.00 -39.09
CA PRO A 10 19.88 -32.88 -38.23
C PRO A 10 19.38 -34.28 -37.84
N ASN A 11 18.82 -34.43 -36.64
CA ASN A 11 18.17 -35.66 -36.18
C ASN A 11 16.77 -35.85 -36.81
N GLN A 12 16.65 -35.57 -38.11
CA GLN A 12 15.42 -35.65 -38.89
C GLN A 12 15.71 -36.35 -40.22
N LEU A 13 14.82 -37.28 -40.61
CA LEU A 13 14.80 -37.82 -41.96
C LEU A 13 13.89 -36.93 -42.82
N LEU A 14 14.30 -36.63 -44.05
CA LEU A 14 13.57 -35.76 -44.99
C LEU A 14 12.36 -36.51 -45.58
N SER A 15 11.35 -36.77 -44.75
CA SER A 15 10.13 -37.50 -45.12
C SER A 15 8.99 -36.54 -45.53
N SER A 16 8.15 -36.95 -46.48
CA SER A 16 6.96 -36.17 -46.86
C SER A 16 5.78 -36.47 -45.92
N TYR A 17 5.51 -35.57 -44.98
CA TYR A 17 4.39 -35.72 -44.04
C TYR A 17 3.01 -35.39 -44.64
N SER A 18 2.92 -35.08 -45.94
CA SER A 18 1.67 -34.69 -46.62
C SER A 18 0.56 -35.72 -46.45
N THR A 19 0.86 -37.01 -46.60
CA THR A 19 -0.14 -38.09 -46.45
C THR A 19 -0.75 -38.13 -45.05
N ILE A 20 0.06 -37.90 -44.01
CA ILE A 20 -0.43 -37.84 -42.63
C ILE A 20 -1.30 -36.60 -42.43
N ILE A 21 -0.80 -35.44 -42.87
CA ILE A 21 -1.48 -34.14 -42.71
C ILE A 21 -2.83 -34.14 -43.42
N ASP A 22 -2.89 -34.55 -44.68
CA ASP A 22 -4.13 -34.58 -45.47
C ASP A 22 -5.19 -35.49 -44.82
N ALA A 23 -4.76 -36.57 -44.16
CA ALA A 23 -5.65 -37.52 -43.50
C ALA A 23 -6.21 -37.01 -42.15
N VAL A 24 -5.47 -36.17 -41.42
CA VAL A 24 -5.84 -35.74 -40.05
C VAL A 24 -6.35 -34.30 -39.96
N LEU A 25 -5.90 -33.42 -40.86
CA LEU A 25 -6.19 -31.99 -40.81
C LEU A 25 -7.70 -31.67 -40.88
N PRO A 26 -8.52 -32.33 -41.75
CA PRO A 26 -9.96 -32.07 -41.78
C PRO A 26 -10.66 -32.39 -40.46
N GLU A 27 -10.27 -33.50 -39.81
CA GLU A 27 -10.85 -33.92 -38.53
C GLU A 27 -10.47 -33.00 -37.38
N LEU A 28 -9.21 -32.56 -37.33
CA LEU A 28 -8.77 -31.59 -36.32
C LEU A 28 -9.46 -30.23 -36.54
N LYS A 29 -9.60 -29.77 -37.79
CA LYS A 29 -10.32 -28.52 -38.10
C LYS A 29 -11.82 -28.60 -37.74
N ALA A 30 -12.40 -29.78 -37.65
CA ALA A 30 -13.80 -29.97 -37.25
C ALA A 30 -14.04 -29.88 -35.73
N VAL A 31 -12.99 -29.93 -34.89
CA VAL A 31 -13.16 -29.87 -33.42
C VAL A 31 -13.60 -28.47 -32.99
N ASP A 32 -14.70 -28.39 -32.25
CA ASP A 32 -15.21 -27.16 -31.62
C ASP A 32 -14.78 -27.10 -30.14
N TYR A 33 -14.26 -25.96 -29.71
CA TYR A 33 -13.84 -25.71 -28.33
C TYR A 33 -14.99 -25.89 -27.33
N GLN A 34 -16.22 -25.56 -27.71
CA GLN A 34 -17.39 -25.67 -26.83
C GLN A 34 -18.04 -27.07 -26.86
N SER A 35 -17.49 -28.01 -27.64
CA SER A 35 -18.08 -29.34 -27.82
C SER A 35 -18.03 -30.22 -26.56
N GLU A 36 -18.96 -31.18 -26.50
CA GLU A 36 -18.96 -32.21 -25.46
C GLU A 36 -17.67 -33.06 -25.48
N ALA A 37 -17.10 -33.31 -26.67
CA ALA A 37 -15.85 -34.06 -26.80
C ALA A 37 -14.66 -33.36 -26.12
N VAL A 38 -14.55 -32.03 -26.26
CA VAL A 38 -13.53 -31.23 -25.54
C VAL A 38 -13.78 -31.28 -24.03
N ARG A 39 -15.03 -31.16 -23.58
CA ARG A 39 -15.39 -31.26 -22.17
C ARG A 39 -15.07 -32.63 -21.57
N ASN A 40 -15.35 -33.69 -22.30
CA ASN A 40 -15.04 -35.07 -21.92
C ASN A 40 -13.53 -35.28 -21.81
N THR A 41 -12.75 -34.72 -22.75
CA THR A 41 -11.28 -34.75 -22.71
C THR A 41 -10.73 -34.02 -21.48
N LEU A 42 -11.33 -32.90 -21.11
CA LEU A 42 -10.98 -32.12 -19.91
C LEU A 42 -11.50 -32.77 -18.60
N GLY A 43 -12.39 -33.76 -18.68
CA GLY A 43 -13.00 -34.41 -17.52
C GLY A 43 -14.02 -33.54 -16.78
N ILE A 44 -14.75 -32.65 -17.48
CA ILE A 44 -15.71 -31.72 -16.87
C ILE A 44 -17.13 -31.90 -17.37
N SER A 45 -18.10 -31.55 -16.52
CA SER A 45 -19.52 -31.53 -16.88
C SER A 45 -19.92 -30.26 -17.65
N SER A 46 -21.13 -30.25 -18.21
CA SER A 46 -21.68 -29.11 -18.96
C SER A 46 -21.83 -27.82 -18.14
N GLY A 47 -21.95 -27.93 -16.82
CA GLY A 47 -22.10 -26.79 -15.90
C GLY A 47 -20.81 -26.00 -15.63
N VAL A 48 -19.64 -26.56 -15.94
CA VAL A 48 -18.35 -25.88 -15.74
C VAL A 48 -18.05 -24.96 -16.92
N LYS A 49 -17.74 -23.69 -16.64
CA LYS A 49 -17.37 -22.72 -17.68
C LYS A 49 -15.93 -22.96 -18.15
N LEU A 50 -15.73 -23.02 -19.46
CA LEU A 50 -14.40 -23.09 -20.09
C LEU A 50 -13.64 -21.75 -20.06
N THR A 51 -14.27 -20.67 -19.58
CA THR A 51 -13.69 -19.32 -19.53
C THR A 51 -12.50 -19.25 -18.58
N GLU A 52 -12.41 -20.11 -17.55
CA GLU A 52 -11.27 -20.14 -16.62
C GLU A 52 -9.97 -20.67 -17.26
N LEU A 53 -10.05 -21.29 -18.45
CA LEU A 53 -8.87 -21.70 -19.22
C LEU A 53 -8.23 -20.53 -20.00
N TYR A 54 -9.02 -19.52 -20.39
CA TYR A 54 -8.58 -18.39 -21.24
C TYR A 54 -7.89 -18.83 -22.56
N LEU A 55 -8.35 -19.95 -23.13
CA LEU A 55 -7.81 -20.55 -24.36
C LEU A 55 -8.69 -20.32 -25.60
N ASP A 56 -9.89 -19.78 -25.46
CA ASP A 56 -10.89 -19.66 -26.53
C ASP A 56 -10.37 -18.96 -27.79
N GLU A 57 -9.75 -17.79 -27.61
CA GLU A 57 -9.19 -17.01 -28.72
C GLU A 57 -7.99 -17.72 -29.35
N GLN A 58 -7.13 -18.31 -28.51
CA GLN A 58 -5.95 -19.02 -28.99
C GLN A 58 -6.32 -20.33 -29.69
N PHE A 59 -7.42 -20.98 -29.30
CA PHE A 59 -7.89 -22.21 -29.92
C PHE A 59 -8.24 -21.98 -31.39
N SER A 60 -8.95 -20.88 -31.67
CA SER A 60 -9.26 -20.44 -33.04
C SER A 60 -7.98 -20.14 -33.85
N LYS A 61 -7.04 -19.37 -33.30
CA LYS A 61 -5.75 -19.06 -33.96
C LYS A 61 -4.89 -20.30 -34.22
N THR A 62 -4.92 -21.27 -33.31
CA THR A 62 -4.21 -22.54 -33.43
C THR A 62 -4.78 -23.37 -34.57
N LYS A 63 -6.12 -23.41 -34.71
CA LYS A 63 -6.80 -24.10 -35.84
C LYS A 63 -6.50 -23.46 -37.20
N GLU A 64 -6.41 -22.13 -37.27
CA GLU A 64 -6.07 -21.41 -38.51
C GLU A 64 -4.68 -21.79 -39.03
N ASN A 65 -3.70 -21.93 -38.13
CA ASN A 65 -2.30 -22.22 -38.49
C ASN A 65 -1.92 -23.70 -38.39
N LEU A 66 -2.89 -24.57 -38.13
CA LEU A 66 -2.67 -25.96 -37.72
C LEU A 66 -1.84 -26.79 -38.69
N GLU A 67 -2.01 -26.58 -40.00
CA GLU A 67 -1.25 -27.32 -41.01
C GLU A 67 0.27 -27.09 -40.86
N SER A 68 0.68 -25.84 -40.63
CA SER A 68 2.09 -25.48 -40.42
C SER A 68 2.61 -26.04 -39.11
N THR A 69 1.83 -25.92 -38.04
CA THR A 69 2.16 -26.50 -36.72
C THR A 69 2.33 -28.02 -36.79
N LEU A 70 1.44 -28.74 -37.49
CA LEU A 70 1.54 -30.18 -37.68
C LEU A 70 2.78 -30.57 -38.50
N LYS A 71 3.10 -29.82 -39.57
CA LYS A 71 4.33 -30.05 -40.35
C LYS A 71 5.57 -30.00 -39.47
N LYS A 72 5.71 -28.94 -38.65
CA LYS A 72 6.82 -28.79 -37.72
C LYS A 72 6.83 -29.88 -36.64
N LEU A 73 5.69 -30.18 -36.06
CA LEU A 73 5.54 -31.20 -35.02
C LEU A 73 5.98 -32.57 -35.49
N LEU A 74 5.49 -33.01 -36.65
CA LEU A 74 5.84 -34.31 -37.23
C LEU A 74 7.31 -34.38 -37.64
N SER A 75 7.88 -33.27 -38.11
CA SER A 75 9.31 -33.20 -38.47
C SER A 75 10.23 -33.27 -37.25
N ALA A 76 9.80 -32.72 -36.12
CA ALA A 76 10.60 -32.67 -34.90
C ALA A 76 10.56 -33.97 -34.09
N ASP A 77 9.57 -34.83 -34.33
CA ASP A 77 9.44 -36.09 -33.62
C ASP A 77 10.34 -37.17 -34.22
N ALA A 78 11.53 -37.33 -33.65
CA ALA A 78 12.52 -38.31 -34.10
C ALA A 78 12.00 -39.76 -34.09
N VAL A 79 10.96 -40.08 -33.30
CA VAL A 79 10.31 -41.40 -33.29
C VAL A 79 9.56 -41.67 -34.60
N LEU A 80 9.25 -40.62 -35.37
CA LEU A 80 8.49 -40.67 -36.63
C LEU A 80 9.39 -40.61 -37.87
N ALA A 81 10.70 -40.73 -37.72
CA ALA A 81 11.65 -40.51 -38.80
C ALA A 81 11.60 -41.60 -39.91
N ASP A 82 10.94 -42.73 -39.70
CA ASP A 82 10.99 -43.88 -40.63
C ASP A 82 9.82 -43.90 -41.65
N ASP A 83 10.13 -44.00 -42.95
CA ASP A 83 9.22 -43.84 -44.10
C ASP A 83 8.43 -45.13 -44.44
N HIS A 84 7.98 -45.85 -43.41
CA HIS A 84 7.16 -47.04 -43.57
C HIS A 84 5.67 -46.69 -43.49
N GLN A 85 4.86 -47.14 -44.47
CA GLN A 85 3.39 -46.94 -44.51
C GLN A 85 2.68 -47.34 -43.20
N ALA A 86 3.21 -48.35 -42.48
CA ALA A 86 2.68 -48.78 -41.19
C ALA A 86 2.86 -47.71 -40.09
N ILE A 87 3.97 -46.98 -40.10
CA ILE A 87 4.26 -45.89 -39.14
C ILE A 87 3.36 -44.69 -39.43
N ALA A 88 3.21 -44.32 -40.70
CA ALA A 88 2.27 -43.28 -41.11
C ALA A 88 0.82 -43.60 -40.67
N GLY A 89 0.37 -44.85 -40.87
CA GLY A 89 -0.95 -45.31 -40.40
C GLY A 89 -1.11 -45.23 -38.88
N TYR A 90 -0.10 -45.63 -38.12
CA TYR A 90 -0.08 -45.52 -36.66
C TYR A 90 -0.17 -44.07 -36.18
N VAL A 91 0.58 -43.15 -36.79
CA VAL A 91 0.55 -41.72 -36.46
C VAL A 91 -0.81 -41.11 -36.78
N ILE A 92 -1.40 -41.44 -37.93
CA ILE A 92 -2.74 -41.00 -38.32
C ILE A 92 -3.77 -41.46 -37.27
N ASP A 93 -3.77 -42.75 -36.91
CA ASP A 93 -4.70 -43.29 -35.89
C ASP A 93 -4.48 -42.64 -34.52
N LYS A 94 -3.21 -42.46 -34.09
CA LYS A 94 -2.87 -41.77 -32.84
C LYS A 94 -3.42 -40.34 -32.83
N ILE A 95 -3.21 -39.55 -33.89
CA ILE A 95 -3.70 -38.17 -33.96
C ILE A 95 -5.24 -38.14 -33.95
N LYS A 96 -5.90 -38.99 -34.77
CA LYS A 96 -7.36 -39.02 -34.86
C LYS A 96 -8.04 -39.39 -33.54
N ARG A 97 -7.49 -40.36 -32.81
CA ARG A 97 -8.00 -40.79 -31.50
C ARG A 97 -7.82 -39.75 -30.39
N ASN A 98 -6.87 -38.83 -30.57
CA ASN A 98 -6.50 -37.85 -29.54
C ASN A 98 -6.66 -36.41 -30.04
N LYS A 99 -7.51 -36.16 -31.04
CA LYS A 99 -7.59 -34.88 -31.75
C LYS A 99 -7.98 -33.71 -30.85
N GLU A 100 -8.89 -33.91 -29.91
CA GLU A 100 -9.29 -32.91 -28.92
C GLU A 100 -8.12 -32.60 -27.96
N ALA A 101 -7.46 -33.65 -27.44
CA ALA A 101 -6.32 -33.50 -26.55
C ALA A 101 -5.14 -32.80 -27.24
N LEU A 102 -4.79 -33.23 -28.46
CA LEU A 102 -3.73 -32.61 -29.25
C LEU A 102 -3.99 -31.12 -29.47
N LEU A 103 -5.22 -30.74 -29.84
CA LEU A 103 -5.58 -29.33 -30.02
C LEU A 103 -5.56 -28.54 -28.71
N LEU A 104 -6.03 -29.11 -27.60
CA LEU A 104 -5.96 -28.47 -26.29
C LEU A 104 -4.50 -28.23 -25.86
N GLY A 105 -3.64 -29.24 -25.98
CA GLY A 105 -2.21 -29.16 -25.66
C GLY A 105 -1.48 -28.13 -26.51
N LEU A 106 -1.69 -28.15 -27.84
CA LEU A 106 -1.12 -27.15 -28.74
C LEU A 106 -1.60 -25.74 -28.40
N THR A 107 -2.90 -25.58 -28.17
CA THR A 107 -3.49 -24.28 -27.83
C THR A 107 -2.92 -23.74 -26.52
N TYR A 108 -2.75 -24.60 -25.51
CA TYR A 108 -2.16 -24.21 -24.23
C TYR A 108 -0.72 -23.73 -24.38
N LEU A 109 0.11 -24.48 -25.12
CA LEU A 109 1.51 -24.12 -25.34
C LEU A 109 1.64 -22.82 -26.14
N GLU A 110 0.86 -22.69 -27.22
CA GLU A 110 0.82 -21.47 -28.03
C GLU A 110 0.30 -20.27 -27.22
N ARG A 111 -0.62 -20.45 -26.26
CA ARG A 111 -1.15 -19.34 -25.44
C ARG A 111 -0.12 -18.81 -24.45
N TRP A 112 0.54 -19.69 -23.72
CA TRP A 112 1.34 -19.33 -22.53
C TRP A 112 2.84 -19.24 -22.79
N TYR A 113 3.31 -19.79 -23.91
CA TYR A 113 4.73 -19.80 -24.27
C TYR A 113 5.03 -19.07 -25.59
N SER A 114 4.11 -18.25 -26.09
CA SER A 114 4.37 -17.36 -27.24
C SER A 114 5.09 -16.07 -26.83
N PHE A 115 6.35 -16.20 -26.43
CA PHE A 115 7.25 -15.08 -26.13
C PHE A 115 8.67 -15.37 -26.63
N ASN A 116 9.53 -14.34 -26.67
CA ASN A 116 10.83 -14.44 -27.31
C ASN A 116 12.01 -14.14 -26.37
N TYR A 117 13.18 -14.66 -26.76
CA TYR A 117 14.50 -14.21 -26.31
C TYR A 117 15.18 -13.51 -27.48
N GLY A 118 15.03 -12.19 -27.58
CA GLY A 118 15.39 -11.45 -28.80
C GLY A 118 14.48 -11.89 -29.96
N ASP A 119 15.06 -12.39 -31.03
CA ASP A 119 14.31 -12.89 -32.20
C ASP A 119 13.96 -14.39 -32.12
N ILE A 120 14.37 -15.06 -31.03
CA ILE A 120 14.20 -16.50 -30.85
C ILE A 120 12.91 -16.80 -30.10
N SER A 121 11.98 -17.53 -30.72
CA SER A 121 10.69 -17.86 -30.09
C SER A 121 10.79 -19.08 -29.19
N VAL A 122 10.44 -18.94 -27.90
CA VAL A 122 10.58 -20.05 -26.93
C VAL A 122 9.64 -21.21 -27.25
N LYS A 123 8.47 -20.94 -27.85
CA LYS A 123 7.52 -21.99 -28.21
C LYS A 123 8.10 -22.97 -29.21
N ASP A 124 9.02 -22.55 -30.09
CA ASP A 124 9.63 -23.47 -31.05
C ASP A 124 10.48 -24.52 -30.31
N PHE A 125 11.12 -24.15 -29.20
CA PHE A 125 11.89 -25.08 -28.36
C PHE A 125 10.99 -25.90 -27.43
N LEU A 126 9.95 -25.29 -26.88
CA LEU A 126 9.04 -25.99 -25.97
C LEU A 126 8.10 -26.96 -26.68
N ILE A 127 7.69 -26.65 -27.91
CA ILE A 127 6.80 -27.51 -28.70
C ILE A 127 7.61 -28.53 -29.50
N TYR A 128 8.70 -28.12 -30.16
CA TYR A 128 9.37 -28.98 -31.16
C TYR A 128 10.72 -29.53 -30.69
N HIS A 129 11.56 -28.74 -30.01
CA HIS A 129 12.93 -29.13 -29.64
C HIS A 129 13.06 -29.46 -28.14
N MET A 130 12.33 -30.49 -27.70
CA MET A 130 12.35 -30.92 -26.29
C MET A 130 13.72 -31.44 -25.83
N ASP A 131 14.59 -31.79 -26.77
CA ASP A 131 15.94 -32.29 -26.60
C ASP A 131 17.00 -31.20 -26.34
N PHE A 132 16.63 -29.92 -26.38
CA PHE A 132 17.56 -28.80 -26.23
C PHE A 132 18.44 -28.88 -24.97
N PHE A 133 17.91 -29.40 -23.85
CA PHE A 133 18.66 -29.63 -22.61
C PHE A 133 19.13 -31.09 -22.41
N GLY A 134 19.15 -31.89 -23.47
CA GLY A 134 19.81 -33.20 -23.51
C GLY A 134 18.90 -34.42 -23.46
N LYS A 135 17.57 -34.28 -23.42
CA LYS A 135 16.63 -35.42 -23.46
C LYS A 135 16.13 -35.69 -24.89
N GLY A 136 16.96 -36.38 -25.68
CA GLY A 136 16.67 -36.72 -27.08
C GLY A 136 15.59 -37.80 -27.31
N ASN A 137 15.02 -38.40 -26.26
CA ASN A 137 14.04 -39.49 -26.39
C ASN A 137 12.59 -39.08 -26.08
N ALA A 138 12.33 -37.79 -25.81
CA ALA A 138 10.97 -37.30 -25.64
C ALA A 138 10.30 -37.14 -27.02
N SER A 139 9.09 -37.69 -27.19
CA SER A 139 8.26 -37.41 -28.36
C SER A 139 7.48 -36.10 -28.12
N PRO A 140 7.66 -35.09 -28.99
CA PRO A 140 6.82 -33.90 -29.00
C PRO A 140 5.33 -34.21 -29.11
N LEU A 141 4.94 -35.13 -30.01
CA LEU A 141 3.54 -35.48 -30.23
C LEU A 141 2.91 -36.09 -28.97
N ASP A 142 3.60 -37.04 -28.33
CA ASP A 142 3.09 -37.70 -27.13
C ASP A 142 3.00 -36.72 -25.97
N THR A 143 4.02 -35.88 -25.75
CA THR A 143 4.01 -34.88 -24.67
C THR A 143 2.85 -33.90 -24.80
N ILE A 144 2.53 -33.44 -26.01
CA ILE A 144 1.42 -32.50 -26.24
C ILE A 144 0.06 -33.19 -26.06
N ILE A 145 -0.09 -34.44 -26.51
CA ILE A 145 -1.30 -35.23 -26.28
C ILE A 145 -1.52 -35.43 -24.78
N GLU A 146 -0.49 -35.80 -24.03
CA GLU A 146 -0.58 -36.02 -22.58
C GLU A 146 -0.87 -34.72 -21.82
N LEU A 147 -0.30 -33.59 -22.24
CA LEU A 147 -0.70 -32.27 -21.73
C LEU A 147 -2.19 -32.01 -21.96
N GLY A 148 -2.70 -32.27 -23.16
CA GLY A 148 -4.12 -32.12 -23.48
C GLY A 148 -5.06 -33.02 -22.67
N LYS A 149 -4.59 -34.21 -22.28
CA LYS A 149 -5.30 -35.17 -21.42
C LYS A 149 -5.13 -34.93 -19.94
N SER A 150 -4.26 -33.99 -19.53
CA SER A 150 -3.96 -33.76 -18.12
C SER A 150 -5.15 -33.24 -17.29
N GLY A 151 -6.25 -32.92 -17.95
CA GLY A 151 -7.52 -32.55 -17.34
C GLY A 151 -7.67 -31.05 -17.12
N PHE A 152 -8.88 -30.63 -16.78
CA PHE A 152 -9.23 -29.22 -16.62
C PHE A 152 -8.34 -28.50 -15.62
N ASP A 153 -8.16 -29.06 -14.42
CA ASP A 153 -7.36 -28.43 -13.37
C ASP A 153 -5.91 -28.20 -13.79
N SER A 154 -5.30 -29.15 -14.50
CA SER A 154 -3.94 -29.00 -15.01
C SER A 154 -3.85 -27.91 -16.08
N LEU A 155 -4.86 -27.75 -16.93
CA LEU A 155 -4.88 -26.74 -17.98
C LEU A 155 -5.41 -25.37 -17.54
N LEU A 156 -5.84 -25.21 -16.28
CA LEU A 156 -6.24 -23.91 -15.75
C LEU A 156 -5.09 -22.90 -15.84
N ALA A 157 -5.39 -21.70 -16.33
CA ALA A 157 -4.39 -20.65 -16.51
C ALA A 157 -3.66 -20.30 -15.20
N LYS A 158 -4.38 -20.32 -14.06
CA LYS A 158 -3.80 -20.04 -12.74
C LYS A 158 -2.77 -21.06 -12.28
N ASN A 159 -2.79 -22.27 -12.85
CA ASN A 159 -1.90 -23.37 -12.47
C ASN A 159 -0.64 -23.46 -13.35
N ASN A 160 -0.39 -22.47 -14.22
CA ASN A 160 0.60 -22.57 -15.28
C ASN A 160 2.04 -22.98 -14.86
N VAL A 161 2.49 -22.57 -13.67
CA VAL A 161 3.79 -22.99 -13.10
C VAL A 161 3.76 -24.48 -12.73
N GLU A 162 2.67 -24.91 -12.09
CA GLU A 162 2.47 -26.30 -11.69
C GLU A 162 2.26 -27.21 -12.91
N THR A 163 1.54 -26.75 -13.93
CA THR A 163 1.37 -27.46 -15.21
C THR A 163 2.71 -27.73 -15.87
N TYR A 164 3.62 -26.73 -15.89
CA TYR A 164 4.97 -26.94 -16.42
C TYR A 164 5.69 -28.03 -15.63
N ARG A 165 5.68 -27.93 -14.30
CA ARG A 165 6.36 -28.89 -13.40
C ARG A 165 5.86 -30.32 -13.59
N SER A 166 4.54 -30.50 -13.69
CA SER A 166 3.91 -31.82 -13.74
C SER A 166 3.93 -32.44 -15.14
N SER A 167 3.80 -31.63 -16.20
CA SER A 167 3.53 -32.12 -17.55
C SER A 167 4.67 -31.89 -18.56
N LEU A 168 5.56 -30.93 -18.32
CA LEU A 168 6.58 -30.52 -19.31
C LEU A 168 8.02 -30.71 -18.83
N ALA A 169 8.31 -30.46 -17.55
CA ALA A 169 9.66 -30.44 -17.00
C ALA A 169 10.45 -31.72 -17.30
N ALA A 170 9.83 -32.88 -17.11
CA ALA A 170 10.46 -34.18 -17.37
C ALA A 170 10.82 -34.39 -18.85
N SER A 171 10.01 -33.90 -19.79
CA SER A 171 10.27 -34.00 -21.23
C SER A 171 11.40 -33.09 -21.68
N HIS A 172 11.64 -31.98 -20.98
CA HIS A 172 12.69 -30.99 -21.29
C HIS A 172 13.99 -31.18 -20.50
N ALA A 173 14.18 -32.27 -19.76
CA ALA A 173 15.31 -32.42 -18.82
C ALA A 173 15.45 -31.24 -17.84
N ALA A 174 14.33 -30.58 -17.52
CA ALA A 174 14.31 -29.39 -16.70
C ALA A 174 13.76 -29.67 -15.30
N LYS A 175 14.14 -28.85 -14.33
CA LYS A 175 13.66 -28.96 -12.94
C LYS A 175 12.29 -28.30 -12.77
N ASP A 176 12.16 -27.07 -13.24
CA ASP A 176 10.99 -26.21 -13.07
C ASP A 176 10.96 -25.12 -14.14
N LEU A 177 9.85 -24.39 -14.21
CA LEU A 177 9.63 -23.34 -15.21
C LEU A 177 10.72 -22.26 -15.14
N PHE A 178 11.01 -21.72 -13.95
CA PHE A 178 11.90 -20.57 -13.82
C PHE A 178 13.35 -20.90 -14.15
N SER A 179 13.81 -22.08 -13.75
CA SER A 179 15.12 -22.60 -14.14
C SER A 179 15.22 -22.77 -15.67
N THR A 180 14.12 -23.16 -16.32
CA THR A 180 14.04 -23.29 -17.78
C THR A 180 14.12 -21.92 -18.46
N LEU A 181 13.35 -20.94 -17.99
CA LEU A 181 13.39 -19.58 -18.52
C LEU A 181 14.80 -18.99 -18.37
N GLU A 182 15.41 -19.15 -17.20
CA GLU A 182 16.78 -18.70 -16.96
C GLU A 182 17.80 -19.41 -17.85
N ALA A 183 17.66 -20.72 -18.06
CA ALA A 183 18.56 -21.49 -18.92
C ALA A 183 18.48 -21.00 -20.38
N TYR A 184 17.29 -20.80 -20.93
CA TYR A 184 17.12 -20.21 -22.27
C TYR A 184 17.70 -18.80 -22.34
N ARG A 185 17.46 -17.96 -21.34
CA ARG A 185 18.01 -16.61 -21.26
C ARG A 185 19.55 -16.64 -21.25
N LYS A 186 20.19 -17.56 -20.51
CA LYS A 186 21.65 -17.73 -20.50
C LYS A 186 22.21 -18.10 -21.86
N VAL A 187 21.48 -18.92 -22.63
CA VAL A 187 21.94 -19.35 -23.96
C VAL A 187 21.74 -18.25 -25.00
N PHE A 188 20.54 -17.66 -25.07
CA PHE A 188 20.17 -16.75 -26.15
C PHE A 188 20.50 -15.28 -25.87
N LEU A 189 20.50 -14.86 -24.60
CA LEU A 189 20.77 -13.48 -24.17
C LEU A 189 21.76 -13.47 -22.98
N PRO A 190 23.00 -13.99 -23.15
CA PRO A 190 23.97 -14.16 -22.04
C PRO A 190 24.35 -12.85 -21.35
N ASN A 191 24.25 -11.72 -22.06
CA ASN A 191 24.64 -10.39 -21.57
C ASN A 191 23.51 -9.62 -20.89
N LYS A 192 22.33 -10.24 -20.69
CA LYS A 192 21.20 -9.64 -19.98
C LYS A 192 20.90 -10.41 -18.70
N THR A 193 20.49 -9.69 -17.67
CA THR A 193 19.86 -10.30 -16.49
C THR A 193 18.47 -10.83 -16.85
N ASN A 194 17.93 -11.73 -16.00
CA ASN A 194 16.56 -12.23 -16.19
C ASN A 194 15.54 -11.07 -16.18
N ASN A 195 15.71 -10.10 -15.29
CA ASN A 195 14.79 -8.98 -15.15
C ASN A 195 14.84 -7.99 -16.32
N GLU A 196 16.03 -7.72 -16.89
CA GLU A 196 16.16 -6.90 -18.10
C GLU A 196 15.43 -7.54 -19.28
N TRP A 197 15.67 -8.83 -19.54
CA TRP A 197 14.94 -9.56 -20.57
C TRP A 197 13.42 -9.53 -20.33
N PHE A 198 12.98 -9.78 -19.10
CA PHE A 198 11.55 -9.80 -18.77
C PHE A 198 10.88 -8.46 -19.09
N LYS A 199 11.51 -7.33 -18.74
CA LYS A 199 11.00 -5.98 -19.03
C LYS A 199 10.95 -5.65 -20.52
N GLU A 200 11.89 -6.16 -21.31
CA GLU A 200 11.90 -5.98 -22.76
C GLU A 200 10.85 -6.84 -23.47
N GLN A 201 10.63 -8.05 -22.97
CA GLN A 201 9.70 -9.01 -23.57
C GLN A 201 8.23 -8.70 -23.23
N THR A 202 7.95 -8.31 -21.98
CA THR A 202 6.57 -8.03 -21.57
C THR A 202 6.05 -6.73 -22.18
N LYS A 203 4.75 -6.70 -22.48
CA LYS A 203 4.05 -5.46 -22.84
C LYS A 203 3.48 -4.71 -21.63
N ALA A 204 3.62 -5.25 -20.41
CA ALA A 204 3.27 -4.51 -19.21
C ALA A 204 4.18 -3.29 -19.05
N TYR A 205 3.63 -2.15 -18.62
CA TYR A 205 4.44 -0.98 -18.28
C TYR A 205 5.00 -1.13 -16.88
N ILE A 206 6.31 -1.37 -16.79
CA ILE A 206 6.99 -1.67 -15.53
C ILE A 206 7.76 -0.45 -15.05
N VAL A 207 7.46 0.00 -13.82
CA VAL A 207 8.19 1.05 -13.11
C VAL A 207 8.88 0.45 -11.89
N GLU A 208 10.21 0.40 -11.91
CA GLU A 208 11.05 -0.05 -10.79
C GLU A 208 11.74 1.15 -10.16
N GLU A 209 11.14 1.69 -9.08
CA GLU A 209 11.62 2.92 -8.47
C GLU A 209 12.53 2.60 -7.28
N LYS A 210 13.85 2.62 -7.53
CA LYS A 210 14.87 2.39 -6.50
C LYS A 210 14.96 3.54 -5.51
N SER A 211 15.32 3.22 -4.27
CA SER A 211 15.56 4.18 -3.18
C SER A 211 16.55 5.27 -3.57
N THR A 212 16.37 6.46 -3.00
CA THR A 212 17.34 7.57 -3.10
C THR A 212 18.54 7.38 -2.15
N ILE A 213 18.42 6.49 -1.16
CA ILE A 213 19.47 6.21 -0.19
C ILE A 213 20.54 5.32 -0.84
N PRO A 214 21.81 5.77 -0.94
CA PRO A 214 22.84 5.04 -1.71
C PRO A 214 23.04 3.58 -1.29
N GLU A 215 23.04 3.28 0.01
CA GLU A 215 23.18 1.91 0.52
C GLU A 215 22.01 1.02 0.07
N VAL A 216 20.78 1.53 0.20
CA VAL A 216 19.56 0.79 -0.18
C VAL A 216 19.54 0.57 -1.68
N LYS A 217 19.86 1.61 -2.46
CA LYS A 217 19.94 1.53 -3.92
C LYS A 217 20.94 0.47 -4.37
N ALA A 218 22.14 0.44 -3.77
CA ALA A 218 23.16 -0.54 -4.08
C ALA A 218 22.71 -1.99 -3.77
N LYS A 219 21.96 -2.21 -2.68
CA LYS A 219 21.34 -3.51 -2.38
C LYS A 219 20.29 -3.88 -3.44
N GLN A 220 19.45 -2.93 -3.84
CA GLN A 220 18.37 -3.14 -4.82
C GLN A 220 18.87 -3.40 -6.25
N GLU A 221 20.11 -2.98 -6.58
CA GLU A 221 20.75 -3.23 -7.88
C GLU A 221 21.33 -4.66 -8.00
N GLN A 222 21.43 -5.40 -6.91
CA GLN A 222 21.93 -6.78 -6.93
C GLN A 222 20.83 -7.72 -7.44
N ALA A 223 20.90 -8.07 -8.72
CA ALA A 223 19.99 -9.00 -9.38
C ALA A 223 19.93 -10.36 -8.67
N GLY A 224 18.73 -10.93 -8.56
CA GLY A 224 18.49 -12.22 -7.90
C GLY A 224 18.71 -12.23 -6.39
N SER A 225 19.09 -11.11 -5.77
CA SER A 225 19.17 -11.00 -4.31
C SER A 225 17.78 -10.83 -3.70
N LYS A 226 17.63 -11.15 -2.40
CA LYS A 226 16.40 -10.86 -1.64
C LYS A 226 16.05 -9.36 -1.57
N TYR A 227 17.02 -8.50 -1.87
CA TYR A 227 16.87 -7.04 -1.86
C TYR A 227 16.43 -6.48 -3.22
N SER A 228 16.50 -7.29 -4.28
CA SER A 228 16.14 -6.86 -5.63
C SER A 228 14.70 -6.34 -5.67
N ILE A 229 14.52 -5.22 -6.38
CA ILE A 229 13.19 -4.75 -6.78
C ILE A 229 12.81 -5.16 -8.20
N GLY A 230 13.65 -5.96 -8.86
CA GLY A 230 13.37 -6.49 -10.18
C GLY A 230 12.04 -7.26 -10.17
N VAL A 231 11.11 -6.90 -11.05
CA VAL A 231 9.80 -7.55 -11.10
C VAL A 231 9.92 -9.05 -11.32
N TYR A 232 10.83 -9.49 -12.20
CA TYR A 232 11.07 -10.91 -12.43
C TYR A 232 11.58 -11.58 -11.14
N ASP A 233 12.65 -11.05 -10.55
CA ASP A 233 13.27 -11.60 -9.33
C ASP A 233 12.24 -11.78 -8.19
N ARG A 234 11.32 -10.83 -8.05
CA ARG A 234 10.28 -10.85 -7.02
C ARG A 234 9.18 -11.86 -7.31
N ILE A 235 8.66 -11.90 -8.53
CA ILE A 235 7.59 -12.84 -8.89
C ILE A 235 8.10 -14.28 -8.86
N THR A 236 9.37 -14.52 -9.23
CA THR A 236 9.97 -15.86 -9.18
C THR A 236 10.50 -16.27 -7.80
N SER A 237 10.43 -15.38 -6.80
CA SER A 237 10.83 -15.71 -5.42
C SER A 237 9.92 -16.79 -4.83
N GLU A 238 10.50 -17.73 -4.07
CA GLU A 238 9.77 -18.81 -3.40
C GLU A 238 8.73 -18.30 -2.40
N THR A 239 8.90 -17.09 -1.85
CA THR A 239 7.97 -16.50 -0.88
C THR A 239 6.78 -15.79 -1.53
N TRP A 240 6.75 -15.69 -2.86
CA TRP A 240 5.67 -15.00 -3.57
C TRP A 240 4.49 -15.94 -3.84
N LYS A 241 3.28 -15.53 -3.49
CA LYS A 241 2.08 -16.37 -3.65
C LYS A 241 1.62 -16.56 -5.09
N TYR A 242 1.93 -15.59 -5.96
CA TYR A 242 1.41 -15.52 -7.33
C TYR A 242 2.53 -15.65 -8.36
N GLN A 243 3.39 -16.66 -8.20
CA GLN A 243 4.45 -16.97 -9.16
C GLN A 243 3.89 -17.25 -10.57
N ASN A 244 2.61 -17.65 -10.64
CA ASN A 244 1.83 -17.84 -11.86
C ASN A 244 1.59 -16.57 -12.69
N MET A 245 2.01 -15.39 -12.22
CA MET A 245 1.95 -14.12 -12.97
C MET A 245 2.95 -14.03 -14.12
N VAL A 246 4.06 -14.79 -14.10
CA VAL A 246 5.15 -14.67 -15.08
C VAL A 246 4.67 -14.89 -16.51
N LEU A 247 3.97 -16.01 -16.78
CA LEU A 247 3.55 -16.35 -18.15
C LEU A 247 2.46 -15.42 -18.71
N PRO A 248 1.42 -15.04 -17.94
CA PRO A 248 0.48 -14.01 -18.37
C PRO A 248 1.15 -12.67 -18.71
N LEU A 249 2.14 -12.23 -17.92
CA LEU A 249 2.88 -10.99 -18.22
C LEU A 249 3.75 -11.09 -19.47
N LEU A 250 4.42 -12.22 -19.69
CA LEU A 250 5.25 -12.45 -20.89
C LEU A 250 4.43 -12.51 -22.19
N THR A 251 3.13 -12.82 -22.08
CA THR A 251 2.22 -13.07 -23.22
C THR A 251 1.12 -12.01 -23.37
N LEU A 252 1.28 -10.83 -22.74
CA LEU A 252 0.36 -9.72 -22.94
C LEU A 252 0.33 -9.29 -24.42
N PRO A 253 -0.86 -9.19 -25.05
CA PRO A 253 -0.97 -8.81 -26.45
C PRO A 253 -0.77 -7.30 -26.66
N GLU A 254 -1.00 -6.49 -25.63
CA GLU A 254 -0.92 -5.03 -25.68
C GLU A 254 -0.59 -4.42 -24.31
N ARG A 255 -0.39 -3.10 -24.28
CA ARG A 255 -0.21 -2.28 -23.08
C ARG A 255 -1.53 -2.16 -22.32
N SER A 256 -1.89 -3.18 -21.55
CA SER A 256 -3.14 -3.23 -20.78
C SER A 256 -2.94 -3.21 -19.25
N VAL A 257 -1.71 -3.49 -18.80
CA VAL A 257 -1.35 -3.61 -17.39
C VAL A 257 -0.10 -2.78 -17.10
N PHE A 258 -0.06 -2.14 -15.94
CA PHE A 258 1.13 -1.53 -15.38
C PHE A 258 1.55 -2.24 -14.08
N VAL A 259 2.84 -2.25 -13.80
CA VAL A 259 3.45 -2.86 -12.61
C VAL A 259 4.35 -1.84 -11.92
N LEU A 260 4.12 -1.60 -10.64
CA LEU A 260 4.94 -0.72 -9.81
C LEU A 260 5.73 -1.56 -8.82
N SER A 261 7.06 -1.47 -8.84
CA SER A 261 7.94 -2.17 -7.91
C SER A 261 8.75 -1.17 -7.11
N THR A 262 8.58 -1.20 -5.79
CA THR A 262 9.31 -0.38 -4.81
C THR A 262 9.82 -1.27 -3.66
N ILE A 263 10.60 -0.76 -2.71
CA ILE A 263 11.30 -1.59 -1.71
C ILE A 263 10.44 -2.64 -0.99
N SER A 264 9.18 -2.34 -0.63
CA SER A 264 8.32 -3.27 0.13
C SER A 264 7.06 -3.74 -0.61
N SER A 265 6.83 -3.27 -1.85
CA SER A 265 5.58 -3.55 -2.55
C SER A 265 5.74 -3.82 -4.04
N LEU A 266 4.85 -4.66 -4.57
CA LEU A 266 4.71 -4.97 -5.99
C LEU A 266 3.24 -4.78 -6.37
N GLY A 267 2.95 -3.64 -7.01
CA GLY A 267 1.61 -3.23 -7.41
C GLY A 267 1.29 -3.56 -8.85
N PHE A 268 0.05 -3.95 -9.12
CA PHE A 268 -0.47 -4.27 -10.45
C PHE A 268 -1.79 -3.53 -10.67
N GLY A 269 -1.94 -2.88 -11.81
CA GLY A 269 -3.17 -2.21 -12.20
C GLY A 269 -3.44 -2.27 -13.69
N ALA A 270 -4.68 -2.00 -14.05
CA ALA A 270 -5.14 -1.99 -15.45
C ALA A 270 -5.19 -0.55 -16.00
N TYR A 271 -4.89 -0.38 -17.28
CA TYR A 271 -5.10 0.90 -17.96
C TYR A 271 -6.59 1.27 -18.00
N ASP A 272 -7.46 0.27 -18.22
CA ASP A 272 -8.93 0.47 -18.22
C ASP A 272 -9.48 0.96 -16.86
N ARG A 273 -8.72 0.84 -15.75
CA ARG A 273 -9.12 1.43 -14.45
C ARG A 273 -9.20 2.96 -14.51
N TYR A 274 -8.45 3.58 -15.42
CA TYR A 274 -8.33 5.02 -15.61
C TYR A 274 -9.03 5.52 -16.88
N ARG A 275 -9.52 4.60 -17.72
CA ARG A 275 -10.24 4.91 -18.95
C ARG A 275 -11.63 5.47 -18.66
N ASN A 276 -11.94 6.61 -19.25
CA ASN A 276 -13.24 7.27 -19.15
C ASN A 276 -13.46 8.20 -20.36
N ARG A 277 -14.51 9.05 -20.30
CA ARG A 277 -14.80 10.03 -21.37
C ARG A 277 -13.69 11.04 -21.63
N ASP A 278 -12.92 11.39 -20.59
CA ASP A 278 -11.85 12.39 -20.62
C ASP A 278 -10.53 11.75 -21.09
N TYR A 279 -10.23 10.54 -20.64
CA TYR A 279 -9.07 9.74 -21.03
C TYR A 279 -9.52 8.48 -21.78
N ARG A 280 -9.74 8.62 -23.08
CA ARG A 280 -10.22 7.52 -23.95
C ARG A 280 -9.08 6.57 -24.33
N ALA A 281 -9.42 5.36 -24.76
CA ALA A 281 -8.41 4.42 -25.25
C ALA A 281 -7.55 5.03 -26.36
N GLY A 282 -6.23 4.89 -26.21
CA GLY A 282 -5.25 5.45 -27.13
C GLY A 282 -4.06 6.05 -26.38
N GLU A 283 -3.31 6.88 -27.08
CA GLU A 283 -2.07 7.48 -26.60
C GLU A 283 -2.27 8.36 -25.35
N GLU A 284 -3.36 9.13 -25.29
CA GLU A 284 -3.66 10.02 -24.16
C GLU A 284 -3.86 9.27 -22.85
N LEU A 285 -4.66 8.18 -22.87
CA LEU A 285 -4.79 7.30 -21.70
C LEU A 285 -3.45 6.68 -21.31
N ASN A 286 -2.67 6.23 -22.31
CA ASN A 286 -1.37 5.60 -22.02
C ASN A 286 -0.42 6.60 -21.36
N GLN A 287 -0.28 7.80 -21.92
CA GLN A 287 0.55 8.85 -21.34
C GLN A 287 0.10 9.22 -19.92
N PHE A 288 -1.21 9.40 -19.71
CA PHE A 288 -1.75 9.68 -18.38
C PHE A 288 -1.42 8.57 -17.37
N VAL A 289 -1.68 7.30 -17.70
CA VAL A 289 -1.41 6.16 -16.82
C VAL A 289 0.09 6.03 -16.55
N GLU A 290 0.94 6.18 -17.57
CA GLU A 290 2.39 5.99 -17.45
C GLU A 290 3.06 7.11 -16.63
N GLU A 291 2.62 8.36 -16.82
CA GLU A 291 3.06 9.51 -16.00
C GLU A 291 2.64 9.33 -14.54
N LYS A 292 1.37 8.97 -14.29
CA LYS A 292 0.87 8.79 -12.93
C LYS A 292 1.45 7.55 -12.25
N ALA A 293 1.73 6.48 -12.99
CA ALA A 293 2.49 5.32 -12.52
C ALA A 293 3.89 5.71 -12.03
N GLN A 294 4.62 6.55 -12.78
CA GLN A 294 5.93 7.05 -12.34
C GLN A 294 5.81 7.96 -11.11
N GLU A 295 4.85 8.88 -11.07
CA GLU A 295 4.61 9.73 -9.91
C GLU A 295 4.29 8.91 -8.65
N THR A 296 3.41 7.93 -8.77
CA THR A 296 3.02 7.06 -7.66
C THR A 296 4.18 6.19 -7.19
N ALA A 297 4.99 5.63 -8.10
CA ALA A 297 6.17 4.87 -7.72
C ALA A 297 7.20 5.74 -6.97
N LYS A 298 7.40 6.99 -7.39
CA LYS A 298 8.23 7.98 -6.68
C LYS A 298 7.70 8.29 -5.29
N ARG A 299 6.39 8.54 -5.14
CA ARG A 299 5.74 8.76 -3.85
C ARG A 299 5.94 7.55 -2.92
N GLN A 300 5.67 6.34 -3.40
CA GLN A 300 5.83 5.11 -2.63
C GLN A 300 7.29 4.87 -2.22
N ARG A 301 8.26 5.12 -3.12
CA ARG A 301 9.68 5.12 -2.78
C ARG A 301 9.98 6.13 -1.67
N ASP A 302 9.54 7.37 -1.82
CA ASP A 302 9.81 8.46 -0.88
C ASP A 302 9.25 8.14 0.53
N HIS A 303 8.07 7.53 0.60
CA HIS A 303 7.48 7.03 1.84
C HIS A 303 8.35 6.00 2.54
N TYR A 304 8.92 5.04 1.80
CA TYR A 304 9.80 4.06 2.42
C TYR A 304 11.21 4.57 2.65
N ASP A 305 11.71 5.55 1.89
CA ASP A 305 12.95 6.24 2.22
C ASP A 305 12.81 6.99 3.55
N TYR A 306 11.65 7.62 3.79
CA TYR A 306 11.29 8.17 5.09
C TYR A 306 11.33 7.07 6.17
N TRP A 307 10.56 5.99 6.02
CA TRP A 307 10.53 4.93 7.05
C TRP A 307 11.89 4.29 7.29
N TYR A 308 12.67 4.06 6.24
CA TYR A 308 14.02 3.51 6.36
C TYR A 308 14.92 4.39 7.24
N ARG A 309 14.82 5.72 7.12
CA ARG A 309 15.59 6.69 7.92
C ARG A 309 15.14 6.73 9.39
N ILE A 310 13.86 6.46 9.66
CA ILE A 310 13.28 6.50 11.01
C ILE A 310 13.49 5.19 11.77
N LEU A 311 13.36 4.05 11.09
CA LEU A 311 13.43 2.72 11.69
C LEU A 311 14.86 2.36 12.10
N ASP A 312 14.97 1.39 13.01
CA ASP A 312 16.25 0.75 13.34
C ASP A 312 16.62 -0.35 12.33
N GLU A 313 17.81 -0.93 12.49
CA GLU A 313 18.35 -1.93 11.57
C GLU A 313 17.42 -3.14 11.36
N GLN A 314 16.79 -3.63 12.43
CA GLN A 314 15.86 -4.76 12.35
C GLN A 314 14.59 -4.39 11.58
N GLY A 315 14.04 -3.20 11.81
CA GLY A 315 12.91 -2.69 11.03
C GLY A 315 13.25 -2.47 9.55
N ARG A 316 14.42 -1.88 9.27
CA ARG A 316 14.93 -1.63 7.90
C ARG A 316 15.06 -2.91 7.09
N GLU A 317 15.60 -3.96 7.69
CA GLU A 317 15.79 -5.24 7.01
C GLU A 317 14.45 -5.90 6.64
N LYS A 318 13.40 -5.69 7.45
CA LYS A 318 12.05 -6.20 7.18
C LYS A 318 11.28 -5.41 6.10
N LEU A 319 11.76 -4.22 5.70
CA LEU A 319 11.15 -3.46 4.61
C LEU A 319 11.33 -4.14 3.24
N TYR A 320 12.31 -5.04 3.08
CA TYR A 320 12.55 -5.77 1.83
C TYR A 320 11.63 -7.01 1.69
N ARG A 321 10.32 -6.79 1.84
CA ARG A 321 9.28 -7.79 1.64
C ARG A 321 8.48 -7.49 0.37
N ASN A 322 7.65 -8.43 -0.06
CA ASN A 322 6.81 -8.26 -1.26
C ASN A 322 5.34 -8.23 -0.84
N ILE A 323 4.77 -7.03 -0.64
CA ILE A 323 3.32 -6.84 -0.47
C ILE A 323 2.69 -6.66 -1.84
N LEU A 324 1.69 -7.47 -2.16
CA LEU A 324 0.89 -7.32 -3.36
C LEU A 324 0.01 -6.08 -3.27
N LEU A 325 0.01 -5.21 -4.29
CA LEU A 325 -1.01 -4.16 -4.43
C LEU A 325 -1.85 -4.41 -5.68
N TYR A 326 -3.16 -4.46 -5.54
CA TYR A 326 -4.07 -4.60 -6.68
C TYR A 326 -4.97 -3.37 -6.81
N ASP A 327 -4.93 -2.74 -7.98
CA ASP A 327 -5.88 -1.70 -8.36
C ASP A 327 -7.18 -2.37 -8.83
N ALA A 328 -8.12 -2.55 -7.89
CA ALA A 328 -9.18 -3.55 -8.01
C ALA A 328 -10.10 -3.31 -9.23
N TYR A 329 -10.77 -4.39 -9.65
CA TYR A 329 -11.30 -4.65 -10.99
C TYR A 329 -12.45 -3.76 -11.51
N ARG A 330 -12.56 -2.50 -11.09
CA ARG A 330 -13.50 -1.53 -11.65
C ARG A 330 -12.94 -0.93 -12.93
N LEU A 331 -13.17 -1.61 -14.05
CA LEU A 331 -12.63 -1.28 -15.38
C LEU A 331 -13.63 -0.46 -16.20
N GLY A 332 -13.24 0.75 -16.59
CA GLY A 332 -14.04 1.69 -17.39
C GLY A 332 -13.95 1.50 -18.90
N ASP A 333 -14.64 2.37 -19.62
CA ASP A 333 -14.63 2.53 -21.09
C ASP A 333 -14.83 4.01 -21.47
N ASP A 334 -14.79 4.30 -22.77
CA ASP A 334 -14.91 5.68 -23.29
C ASP A 334 -16.27 6.33 -22.99
N THR A 335 -17.26 5.58 -22.51
CA THR A 335 -18.58 6.10 -22.14
C THR A 335 -18.71 6.36 -20.64
N THR A 336 -17.77 5.85 -19.84
CA THR A 336 -17.73 5.99 -18.39
C THR A 336 -17.53 7.45 -17.98
N VAL A 337 -18.35 7.93 -17.05
CA VAL A 337 -18.22 9.28 -16.47
C VAL A 337 -17.43 9.16 -15.16
N GLY A 338 -16.30 9.87 -15.05
CA GLY A 338 -15.45 9.79 -13.86
C GLY A 338 -14.77 8.42 -13.73
N SER A 339 -14.91 7.77 -12.58
CA SER A 339 -14.35 6.44 -12.31
C SER A 339 -15.40 5.34 -12.44
N ALA A 340 -15.02 4.18 -12.96
CA ALA A 340 -15.91 3.03 -13.02
C ALA A 340 -16.39 2.61 -11.63
N ALA A 341 -17.69 2.33 -11.50
CA ALA A 341 -18.34 1.94 -10.26
C ALA A 341 -18.65 0.43 -10.19
N VAL A 342 -18.71 -0.24 -11.34
CA VAL A 342 -19.07 -1.66 -11.44
C VAL A 342 -17.81 -2.51 -11.54
N GLU A 343 -17.77 -3.57 -10.75
CA GLU A 343 -16.66 -4.52 -10.71
C GLU A 343 -16.74 -5.48 -11.89
N ALA A 344 -15.61 -5.66 -12.57
CA ALA A 344 -15.46 -6.68 -13.58
C ALA A 344 -15.20 -8.03 -12.92
N HIS A 345 -16.01 -9.03 -13.29
CA HIS A 345 -15.74 -10.43 -12.96
C HIS A 345 -14.53 -10.96 -13.76
N LEU A 346 -13.96 -12.10 -13.32
CA LEU A 346 -12.80 -12.70 -13.97
C LEU A 346 -13.08 -13.12 -15.43
N ASP A 347 -14.34 -13.39 -15.79
CA ASP A 347 -14.77 -13.68 -17.17
C ASP A 347 -15.04 -12.43 -18.02
N SER A 348 -14.71 -11.23 -17.52
CA SER A 348 -14.84 -9.98 -18.29
C SER A 348 -13.96 -10.00 -19.54
N PRO A 349 -14.48 -9.56 -20.69
CA PRO A 349 -13.72 -9.52 -21.95
C PRO A 349 -12.70 -8.36 -22.00
N LYS A 350 -12.63 -7.51 -20.97
CA LYS A 350 -11.67 -6.39 -20.90
C LYS A 350 -10.24 -6.94 -21.02
N PRO A 351 -9.37 -6.36 -21.87
CA PRO A 351 -8.06 -6.93 -22.17
C PRO A 351 -7.20 -7.27 -20.95
N ALA A 352 -7.10 -6.34 -19.98
CA ALA A 352 -6.34 -6.57 -18.75
C ALA A 352 -6.90 -7.75 -17.92
N MET A 353 -8.22 -7.92 -17.90
CA MET A 353 -8.84 -9.07 -17.23
C MET A 353 -8.58 -10.36 -17.99
N LYS A 354 -8.88 -10.39 -19.28
CA LYS A 354 -8.76 -11.58 -20.14
C LYS A 354 -7.32 -12.10 -20.23
N HIS A 355 -6.34 -11.21 -20.33
CA HIS A 355 -4.95 -11.60 -20.60
C HIS A 355 -4.05 -11.64 -19.37
N PHE A 356 -4.44 -11.03 -18.23
CA PHE A 356 -3.63 -11.01 -17.02
C PHE A 356 -4.40 -11.38 -15.74
N PHE A 357 -5.29 -10.51 -15.25
CA PHE A 357 -5.91 -10.69 -13.92
C PHE A 357 -6.76 -11.97 -13.81
N GLY A 358 -7.52 -12.27 -14.86
CA GLY A 358 -8.31 -13.49 -14.99
C GLY A 358 -7.44 -14.75 -14.98
N PRO A 359 -6.42 -14.85 -15.86
CA PRO A 359 -5.43 -15.93 -15.85
C PRO A 359 -4.70 -16.14 -14.52
N VAL A 360 -4.34 -15.07 -13.82
CA VAL A 360 -3.70 -15.15 -12.49
C VAL A 360 -4.68 -15.69 -11.44
N GLY A 361 -5.97 -15.38 -11.59
CA GLY A 361 -7.05 -15.98 -10.82
C GLY A 361 -7.18 -15.46 -9.38
N ASN A 362 -6.64 -14.28 -9.07
CA ASN A 362 -6.79 -13.68 -7.74
C ASN A 362 -8.22 -13.16 -7.55
N LYS A 363 -8.99 -13.81 -6.66
CA LYS A 363 -10.36 -13.43 -6.32
C LYS A 363 -10.34 -12.37 -5.23
N VAL A 364 -10.61 -11.13 -5.61
CA VAL A 364 -10.70 -9.99 -4.68
C VAL A 364 -12.06 -10.03 -3.98
N VAL A 365 -12.07 -9.86 -2.65
CA VAL A 365 -13.31 -9.67 -1.90
C VAL A 365 -13.75 -8.22 -2.05
N HIS A 366 -14.90 -8.01 -2.68
CA HIS A 366 -15.48 -6.69 -2.81
C HIS A 366 -16.32 -6.33 -1.60
N ASN A 367 -15.87 -5.31 -0.84
CA ASN A 367 -16.51 -4.83 0.38
C ASN A 367 -16.93 -3.35 0.23
N GLN A 368 -17.56 -2.79 1.27
CA GLN A 368 -17.99 -1.39 1.27
C GLN A 368 -16.84 -0.40 1.55
N HIS A 369 -15.64 -0.90 1.87
CA HIS A 369 -14.48 -0.07 2.16
C HIS A 369 -13.81 0.39 0.86
N GLY A 370 -13.18 1.57 0.89
CA GLY A 370 -12.52 2.10 -0.30
C GLY A 370 -11.20 1.40 -0.65
N ALA A 371 -10.56 0.79 0.34
CA ALA A 371 -9.44 -0.15 0.21
C ALA A 371 -9.42 -1.07 1.44
N TYR A 372 -8.63 -2.14 1.39
CA TYR A 372 -8.32 -2.95 2.57
C TYR A 372 -6.99 -3.68 2.43
N ALA A 373 -6.36 -3.95 3.58
CA ALA A 373 -5.18 -4.78 3.72
C ALA A 373 -5.51 -6.15 4.33
N THR A 374 -4.79 -7.20 3.93
CA THR A 374 -4.95 -8.57 4.46
C THR A 374 -3.83 -9.02 5.39
N GLY A 375 -2.83 -8.16 5.63
CA GLY A 375 -1.58 -8.50 6.33
C GLY A 375 -0.42 -8.80 5.38
N ASP A 376 -0.70 -9.07 4.10
CA ASP A 376 0.29 -9.37 3.06
C ASP A 376 -0.08 -8.89 1.66
N SER A 377 -1.23 -8.23 1.52
CA SER A 377 -1.76 -7.70 0.27
C SER A 377 -2.66 -6.50 0.55
N VAL A 378 -2.69 -5.55 -0.38
CA VAL A 378 -3.56 -4.36 -0.35
C VAL A 378 -4.39 -4.32 -1.63
N TYR A 379 -5.69 -4.05 -1.49
CA TYR A 379 -6.64 -3.96 -2.60
C TYR A 379 -7.31 -2.58 -2.63
N TYR A 380 -7.14 -1.84 -3.73
CA TYR A 380 -7.76 -0.52 -3.96
C TYR A 380 -9.12 -0.68 -4.62
N MET A 381 -10.19 -0.59 -3.82
CA MET A 381 -11.54 -0.96 -4.24
C MET A 381 -12.27 0.18 -4.95
N SER A 382 -12.41 1.31 -4.25
CA SER A 382 -13.00 2.54 -4.82
C SER A 382 -11.93 3.56 -5.16
N TYR A 383 -10.94 3.72 -4.29
CA TYR A 383 -9.76 4.56 -4.55
C TYR A 383 -8.98 3.99 -5.73
N ARG A 384 -8.30 4.87 -6.47
CA ARG A 384 -7.43 4.47 -7.58
C ARG A 384 -5.99 4.62 -7.13
N MET A 385 -5.16 3.61 -7.35
CA MET A 385 -3.78 3.58 -6.88
C MET A 385 -2.92 4.74 -7.43
N LEU A 386 -3.21 5.22 -8.64
CA LEU A 386 -2.44 6.28 -9.31
C LEU A 386 -2.93 7.71 -8.98
N ASP A 387 -4.06 7.86 -8.28
CA ASP A 387 -4.52 9.16 -7.82
C ASP A 387 -3.71 9.64 -6.61
N LYS A 388 -3.73 10.96 -6.33
CA LYS A 388 -3.09 11.52 -5.12
C LYS A 388 -3.68 10.90 -3.85
N ASP A 389 -5.00 10.75 -3.78
CA ASP A 389 -5.68 10.08 -2.66
C ASP A 389 -5.25 8.61 -2.53
N GLY A 390 -4.91 7.97 -3.65
CA GLY A 390 -4.34 6.62 -3.66
C GLY A 390 -3.02 6.53 -2.88
N ALA A 391 -2.20 7.58 -2.86
CA ALA A 391 -1.00 7.64 -2.03
C ALA A 391 -1.34 7.76 -0.54
N ILE A 392 -2.41 8.48 -0.18
CA ILE A 392 -2.83 8.58 1.22
C ILE A 392 -3.38 7.25 1.71
N THR A 393 -4.27 6.63 0.92
CA THR A 393 -4.75 5.26 1.16
C THR A 393 -3.59 4.27 1.24
N TYR A 394 -2.57 4.40 0.40
CA TYR A 394 -1.36 3.57 0.47
C TYR A 394 -0.72 3.64 1.86
N THR A 395 -0.50 4.83 2.42
CA THR A 395 0.10 4.95 3.76
C THR A 395 -0.78 4.38 4.87
N HIS A 396 -2.11 4.45 4.71
CA HIS A 396 -3.08 3.86 5.62
C HIS A 396 -2.98 2.33 5.61
N GLU A 397 -3.14 1.72 4.45
CA GLU A 397 -3.12 0.26 4.30
C GLU A 397 -1.74 -0.33 4.61
N MET A 398 -0.66 0.37 4.23
CA MET A 398 0.69 -0.03 4.61
C MET A 398 0.93 0.06 6.10
N THR A 399 0.25 0.94 6.83
CA THR A 399 0.31 0.92 8.29
C THR A 399 -0.32 -0.35 8.84
N HIS A 400 -1.48 -0.77 8.33
CA HIS A 400 -2.12 -2.03 8.75
C HIS A 400 -1.24 -3.25 8.53
N ASP A 401 -0.47 -3.30 7.44
CA ASP A 401 0.46 -4.38 7.11
C ASP A 401 1.83 -4.28 7.83
N SER A 402 2.20 -3.11 8.35
CA SER A 402 3.56 -2.85 8.86
C SER A 402 3.63 -2.58 10.36
N ASP A 403 2.55 -2.13 10.99
CA ASP A 403 2.59 -1.66 12.39
C ASP A 403 3.07 -2.75 13.35
N ASN A 404 2.55 -3.96 13.23
CA ASN A 404 2.80 -5.03 14.19
C ASN A 404 4.27 -5.50 14.20
N GLU A 405 4.88 -5.64 13.03
CA GLU A 405 6.20 -6.29 12.90
C GLU A 405 7.35 -5.36 12.53
N ILE A 406 7.05 -4.18 11.96
CA ILE A 406 8.03 -3.26 11.39
C ILE A 406 7.99 -1.90 12.10
N TYR A 407 6.90 -1.14 11.97
CA TYR A 407 6.88 0.25 12.46
C TYR A 407 6.98 0.35 13.97
N LEU A 408 6.46 -0.64 14.71
CA LEU A 408 6.53 -0.69 16.17
C LEU A 408 7.74 -1.48 16.70
N GLY A 409 8.80 -1.64 15.92
CA GLY A 409 10.02 -2.35 16.34
C GLY A 409 9.85 -3.86 16.55
N GLY A 410 8.75 -4.43 16.06
CA GLY A 410 8.44 -5.86 16.19
C GLY A 410 7.86 -6.28 17.54
N TYR A 411 7.50 -5.33 18.42
CA TYR A 411 6.87 -5.63 19.70
C TYR A 411 5.36 -5.94 19.57
N GLY A 412 4.76 -5.67 18.42
CA GLY A 412 3.33 -5.79 18.19
C GLY A 412 2.50 -4.66 18.78
N ARG A 413 1.26 -4.55 18.32
CA ARG A 413 0.29 -3.53 18.77
C ARG A 413 0.04 -3.64 20.28
N ARG A 414 -0.03 -2.50 21.00
CA ARG A 414 -0.40 -2.49 22.42
C ARG A 414 -1.80 -3.09 22.61
N SER A 415 -1.92 -4.04 23.54
CA SER A 415 -3.17 -4.74 23.80
C SER A 415 -4.33 -3.75 24.03
N GLY A 416 -5.44 -3.90 23.31
CA GLY A 416 -6.60 -2.99 23.40
C GLY A 416 -6.66 -1.88 22.35
N LEU A 417 -5.53 -1.54 21.71
CA LEU A 417 -5.50 -0.65 20.54
C LEU A 417 -5.67 -1.49 19.27
N GLY A 418 -6.73 -1.20 18.50
CA GLY A 418 -7.01 -1.88 17.24
C GLY A 418 -6.18 -1.33 16.07
N PRO A 419 -6.22 -1.99 14.90
CA PRO A 419 -5.49 -1.56 13.69
C PRO A 419 -5.72 -0.09 13.29
N GLU A 420 -6.97 0.38 13.31
CA GLU A 420 -7.34 1.75 12.89
C GLU A 420 -6.77 2.83 13.80
N PHE A 421 -6.41 2.48 15.04
CA PHE A 421 -5.71 3.39 15.94
C PHE A 421 -4.37 3.86 15.35
N PHE A 422 -3.64 2.95 14.71
CA PHE A 422 -2.30 3.19 14.20
C PHE A 422 -2.30 3.86 12.83
N ALA A 423 -3.29 3.56 11.99
CA ALA A 423 -3.42 4.16 10.67
C ALA A 423 -3.99 5.59 10.76
N LYS A 424 -5.31 5.76 10.72
CA LYS A 424 -5.94 7.09 10.68
C LYS A 424 -5.60 7.89 11.94
N GLY A 425 -4.99 9.07 11.74
CA GLY A 425 -4.67 10.02 12.80
C GLY A 425 -3.37 9.75 13.56
N LEU A 426 -2.55 8.77 13.15
CA LEU A 426 -1.25 8.52 13.77
C LEU A 426 -0.12 8.32 12.75
N LEU A 427 -0.06 7.19 12.03
CA LEU A 427 1.04 6.87 11.10
C LEU A 427 0.66 7.03 9.61
N GLN A 428 -0.60 7.35 9.32
CA GLN A 428 -1.05 7.77 7.99
C GLN A 428 -0.61 9.21 7.69
N ALA A 429 -0.24 9.48 6.43
CA ALA A 429 -0.06 10.84 5.93
C ALA A 429 -1.38 11.65 5.97
N PRO A 430 -1.32 12.98 6.10
CA PRO A 430 -2.51 13.84 6.04
C PRO A 430 -3.18 13.75 4.67
N ASP A 431 -4.50 13.90 4.61
CA ASP A 431 -5.25 13.76 3.36
C ASP A 431 -4.97 14.98 2.44
N HIS A 432 -4.89 16.17 3.03
CA HIS A 432 -4.63 17.43 2.34
C HIS A 432 -3.54 18.26 3.03
N PRO A 433 -2.81 19.13 2.31
CA PRO A 433 -1.80 20.01 2.91
C PRO A 433 -2.38 20.98 3.95
N ASP A 434 -3.66 21.34 3.86
CA ASP A 434 -4.34 22.30 4.73
C ASP A 434 -5.18 21.66 5.85
N ASP A 435 -5.11 20.33 5.99
CA ASP A 435 -5.76 19.62 7.09
C ASP A 435 -5.22 20.13 8.44
N ALA A 436 -6.09 20.76 9.24
CA ALA A 436 -5.80 21.23 10.58
C ALA A 436 -5.78 20.09 11.61
N ILE A 437 -5.00 19.04 11.35
CA ILE A 437 -4.79 17.88 12.21
C ILE A 437 -3.32 17.69 12.53
N ILE A 438 -3.03 17.07 13.67
CA ILE A 438 -1.68 16.58 13.97
C ILE A 438 -1.46 15.30 13.17
N ALA A 439 -0.56 15.36 12.20
CA ALA A 439 -0.18 14.25 11.32
C ALA A 439 1.31 14.37 10.93
N ILE A 440 1.86 13.31 10.36
CA ILE A 440 3.22 13.29 9.81
C ILE A 440 3.10 13.01 8.32
N ASN A 441 3.37 14.03 7.50
CA ASN A 441 3.48 13.81 6.07
C ASN A 441 4.74 12.99 5.78
N SER A 442 4.56 11.82 5.17
CA SER A 442 5.65 10.91 4.80
C SER A 442 5.72 10.64 3.30
N ILE A 443 4.76 11.10 2.51
CA ILE A 443 4.58 10.64 1.12
C ILE A 443 4.34 11.75 0.11
N LEU A 444 3.60 12.80 0.47
CA LEU A 444 3.25 13.87 -0.46
C LEU A 444 4.34 14.93 -0.46
N LYS A 445 4.66 15.45 -1.65
CA LYS A 445 5.49 16.63 -1.84
C LYS A 445 4.60 17.74 -2.35
N TYR A 446 4.73 18.91 -1.75
CA TYR A 446 3.98 20.10 -2.15
C TYR A 446 4.91 21.09 -2.86
N ASP A 447 4.39 21.76 -3.89
CA ASP A 447 5.13 22.77 -4.63
C ASP A 447 4.92 24.14 -3.96
N GLN A 448 6.01 24.86 -3.68
CA GLN A 448 5.97 26.19 -3.08
C GLN A 448 5.27 27.23 -3.96
N ASN A 449 5.17 26.98 -5.26
CA ASN A 449 4.50 27.86 -6.22
C ASN A 449 3.03 27.50 -6.42
N ASP A 450 2.55 26.39 -5.83
CA ASP A 450 1.15 25.99 -5.90
C ASP A 450 0.27 26.92 -5.04
N VAL A 451 -0.97 27.14 -5.47
CA VAL A 451 -1.94 27.96 -4.74
C VAL A 451 -2.24 27.43 -3.34
N THR A 452 -2.07 26.12 -3.12
CA THR A 452 -2.24 25.41 -1.84
C THR A 452 -1.12 25.71 -0.84
N GLU A 453 0.03 26.25 -1.26
CA GLU A 453 1.09 26.67 -0.33
C GLU A 453 0.59 27.75 0.63
N LYS A 454 -0.37 28.58 0.20
CA LYS A 454 -0.98 29.61 1.04
C LYS A 454 -1.81 29.03 2.18
N THR A 455 -2.19 27.77 2.14
CA THR A 455 -3.00 27.12 3.19
C THR A 455 -2.29 25.94 3.85
N ARG A 456 -1.05 25.65 3.47
CA ARG A 456 -0.26 24.52 3.97
C ARG A 456 -0.03 24.58 5.48
N LEU A 457 -0.26 23.45 6.14
CA LEU A 457 -0.04 23.18 7.56
C LEU A 457 0.89 21.97 7.81
N GLN A 458 1.37 21.34 6.74
CA GLN A 458 2.14 20.10 6.76
C GLN A 458 3.53 20.33 6.14
N VAL A 459 4.49 19.44 6.38
CA VAL A 459 5.83 19.51 5.75
C VAL A 459 5.75 19.58 4.23
N LEU A 460 6.58 20.43 3.63
CA LEU A 460 6.66 20.66 2.18
C LEU A 460 7.22 19.44 1.44
N ASP A 461 8.41 18.96 1.84
CA ASP A 461 9.04 17.75 1.30
C ASP A 461 9.53 16.85 2.46
N PRO A 462 8.90 15.68 2.69
CA PRO A 462 9.27 14.79 3.78
C PRO A 462 10.66 14.17 3.62
N THR A 463 11.12 13.95 2.39
CA THR A 463 12.45 13.38 2.12
C THR A 463 13.58 14.36 2.37
N GLU A 464 13.28 15.66 2.33
CA GLU A 464 14.20 16.73 2.70
C GLU A 464 14.11 17.10 4.19
N ARG A 465 12.93 17.02 4.79
CA ARG A 465 12.76 17.37 6.20
C ARG A 465 13.23 16.28 7.17
N PHE A 466 13.09 15.00 6.80
CA PHE A 466 13.35 13.87 7.69
C PHE A 466 14.54 13.05 7.16
N LYS A 467 15.77 13.44 7.50
CA LYS A 467 16.96 12.68 7.11
C LYS A 467 17.28 11.54 8.07
N ASN A 468 16.79 11.61 9.31
CA ASN A 468 16.92 10.61 10.37
C ASN A 468 15.79 10.73 11.44
N ALA A 469 15.80 9.87 12.46
CA ALA A 469 14.80 9.87 13.54
C ALA A 469 14.85 11.12 14.46
N ASP A 470 16.02 11.73 14.63
CA ASP A 470 16.16 12.97 15.41
C ASP A 470 15.54 14.16 14.69
N ASP A 471 15.60 14.21 13.36
CA ASP A 471 14.92 15.24 12.57
C ASP A 471 13.41 15.17 12.75
N LEU A 472 12.83 13.97 12.80
CA LEU A 472 11.41 13.77 13.09
C LEU A 472 11.07 14.23 14.50
N LYS A 473 11.88 13.84 15.49
CA LYS A 473 11.71 14.30 16.88
C LYS A 473 11.76 15.82 16.96
N ASN A 474 12.75 16.44 16.32
CA ASN A 474 12.92 17.89 16.27
C ASN A 474 11.73 18.59 15.61
N TYR A 475 11.24 18.07 14.47
CA TYR A 475 10.04 18.59 13.80
C TYR A 475 8.83 18.60 14.73
N VAL A 476 8.52 17.44 15.32
CA VAL A 476 7.35 17.30 16.18
C VAL A 476 7.52 18.09 17.47
N HIS A 477 8.73 18.18 18.02
CA HIS A 477 9.04 19.02 19.17
C HIS A 477 8.74 20.50 18.90
N ASN A 478 9.29 21.05 17.82
CA ASN A 478 9.10 22.46 17.44
C ASN A 478 7.64 22.75 17.02
N MET A 479 6.96 21.80 16.38
CA MET A 479 5.52 21.89 16.13
C MET A 479 4.74 21.97 17.46
N PHE A 480 5.09 21.13 18.45
CA PHE A 480 4.46 21.16 19.77
C PHE A 480 4.83 22.39 20.60
N ASP A 481 5.99 23.01 20.36
CA ASP A 481 6.32 24.31 20.95
C ASP A 481 5.29 25.37 20.56
N VAL A 482 4.91 25.42 19.27
CA VAL A 482 3.85 26.31 18.78
C VAL A 482 2.48 25.90 19.32
N ILE A 483 2.13 24.62 19.24
CA ILE A 483 0.84 24.11 19.73
C ILE A 483 0.68 24.46 21.21
N TYR A 484 1.62 24.07 22.08
CA TYR A 484 1.52 24.32 23.51
C TYR A 484 1.51 25.81 23.86
N MET A 485 2.26 26.65 23.14
CA MET A 485 2.14 28.10 23.31
C MET A 485 0.70 28.56 23.00
N LEU A 486 0.17 28.23 21.83
CA LEU A 486 -1.17 28.66 21.41
C LEU A 486 -2.29 28.09 22.29
N GLU A 487 -2.15 26.85 22.76
CA GLU A 487 -3.06 26.24 23.73
C GLU A 487 -2.96 26.94 25.10
N TYR A 488 -1.75 27.26 25.59
CA TYR A 488 -1.57 27.98 26.84
C TYR A 488 -2.24 29.35 26.80
N LEU A 489 -2.02 30.12 25.73
CA LEU A 489 -2.63 31.44 25.56
C LEU A 489 -4.17 31.35 25.48
N GLU A 490 -4.72 30.37 24.77
CA GLU A 490 -6.18 30.13 24.75
C GLU A 490 -6.70 29.74 26.14
N GLY A 491 -6.01 28.86 26.85
CA GLY A 491 -6.38 28.42 28.19
C GLY A 491 -6.40 29.58 29.19
N MET A 492 -5.35 30.42 29.20
CA MET A 492 -5.31 31.62 30.04
C MET A 492 -6.44 32.59 29.69
N SER A 493 -6.73 32.75 28.39
CA SER A 493 -7.83 33.60 27.94
C SER A 493 -9.19 33.11 28.43
N VAL A 494 -9.43 31.81 28.33
CA VAL A 494 -10.64 31.14 28.83
C VAL A 494 -10.78 31.33 30.34
N ILE A 495 -9.69 31.16 31.10
CA ILE A 495 -9.71 31.30 32.56
C ILE A 495 -9.99 32.75 32.98
N ASN A 496 -9.36 33.72 32.32
CA ASN A 496 -9.38 35.12 32.73
C ASN A 496 -10.56 35.93 32.18
N HIS A 497 -11.13 35.54 31.03
CA HIS A 497 -12.09 36.38 30.31
C HIS A 497 -13.45 35.75 30.07
N LEU A 498 -13.61 34.44 30.25
CA LEU A 498 -14.92 33.79 30.12
C LEU A 498 -15.58 33.61 31.49
N SER A 499 -16.88 33.92 31.54
CA SER A 499 -17.74 33.55 32.67
C SER A 499 -17.92 32.03 32.74
N ASP A 500 -18.33 31.50 33.90
CA ASP A 500 -18.60 30.07 34.07
C ASP A 500 -19.63 29.55 33.06
N VAL A 501 -20.64 30.38 32.71
CA VAL A 501 -21.63 30.06 31.66
C VAL A 501 -20.96 29.93 30.29
N GLN A 502 -20.07 30.85 29.93
CA GLN A 502 -19.35 30.77 28.66
C GLN A 502 -18.36 29.59 28.65
N LYS A 503 -17.73 29.26 29.78
CA LYS A 503 -16.87 28.07 29.92
C LYS A 503 -17.66 26.79 29.65
N VAL A 504 -18.89 26.67 30.16
CA VAL A 504 -19.79 25.52 29.88
C VAL A 504 -20.00 25.31 28.38
N SER A 505 -20.16 26.39 27.61
CA SER A 505 -20.34 26.31 26.15
C SER A 505 -19.02 26.02 25.42
N ALA A 506 -17.93 26.67 25.83
CA ALA A 506 -16.64 26.64 25.13
C ALA A 506 -15.81 25.38 25.37
N LEU A 507 -16.07 24.66 26.46
CA LEU A 507 -15.25 23.54 26.92
C LEU A 507 -16.08 22.26 27.06
N ARG A 508 -15.37 21.14 27.06
CA ARG A 508 -15.89 19.81 27.35
C ARG A 508 -15.01 19.12 28.39
N LYS A 509 -15.52 18.03 28.93
CA LYS A 509 -14.77 17.12 29.79
C LYS A 509 -14.61 15.78 29.09
N ILE A 510 -13.41 15.21 29.13
CA ILE A 510 -13.15 13.87 28.61
C ILE A 510 -12.96 12.88 29.76
N GLU A 511 -13.60 11.72 29.64
CA GLU A 511 -13.55 10.66 30.64
C GLU A 511 -13.30 9.30 29.98
N ASN A 512 -12.87 8.31 30.77
CA ASN A 512 -12.70 6.93 30.33
C ASN A 512 -13.93 6.11 30.73
N LYS A 513 -14.53 5.44 29.76
CA LYS A 513 -15.60 4.45 29.95
C LYS A 513 -15.04 3.07 29.64
N TYR A 514 -15.24 2.12 30.56
CA TYR A 514 -14.82 0.73 30.37
C TYR A 514 -16.04 -0.11 30.01
N VAL A 515 -15.99 -0.75 28.85
CA VAL A 515 -17.02 -1.66 28.36
C VAL A 515 -16.38 -3.00 28.08
N ARG A 516 -17.11 -4.08 28.37
CA ARG A 516 -16.69 -5.45 28.08
C ARG A 516 -16.34 -5.62 26.61
N ALA A 517 -15.07 -5.88 26.34
CA ALA A 517 -14.58 -6.14 25.00
C ALA A 517 -14.87 -7.58 24.56
N ALA A 518 -14.84 -7.81 23.24
CA ALA A 518 -15.13 -9.12 22.64
C ALA A 518 -14.16 -10.23 23.08
N ASP A 519 -12.94 -9.87 23.51
CA ASP A 519 -11.95 -10.80 24.07
C ASP A 519 -12.23 -11.16 25.54
N GLY A 520 -13.27 -10.59 26.14
CA GLY A 520 -13.62 -10.82 27.52
C GLY A 520 -12.73 -10.07 28.51
N ASN A 521 -12.29 -8.84 28.20
CA ASN A 521 -11.62 -7.96 29.16
C ASN A 521 -12.37 -6.63 29.34
N ASP A 522 -12.23 -6.02 30.52
CA ASP A 522 -12.83 -4.73 30.91
C ASP A 522 -11.77 -3.66 31.24
N VAL A 523 -10.59 -3.79 30.62
CA VAL A 523 -9.40 -2.97 30.91
C VAL A 523 -9.07 -1.95 29.82
N TYR A 524 -9.80 -1.97 28.71
CA TYR A 524 -9.62 -1.04 27.61
C TYR A 524 -10.59 0.13 27.77
N ALA A 525 -10.06 1.35 27.81
CA ALA A 525 -10.90 2.54 27.88
C ALA A 525 -11.43 2.92 26.50
N THR A 526 -12.71 3.31 26.46
CA THR A 526 -13.29 4.13 25.39
C THR A 526 -13.35 5.57 25.92
N ASN A 527 -12.86 6.55 25.15
CA ASN A 527 -12.97 7.94 25.58
C ASN A 527 -14.41 8.43 25.39
N VAL A 528 -14.92 9.23 26.32
CA VAL A 528 -16.25 9.86 26.24
C VAL A 528 -16.10 11.35 26.45
N VAL A 529 -16.53 12.13 25.46
CA VAL A 529 -16.58 13.60 25.55
C VAL A 529 -17.96 14.00 26.07
N LYS A 530 -17.98 14.72 27.19
CA LYS A 530 -19.20 15.18 27.86
C LYS A 530 -19.25 16.70 27.91
N ASN A 531 -20.47 17.22 27.97
CA ASN A 531 -20.69 18.62 28.34
C ASN A 531 -20.03 18.92 29.69
N LEU A 532 -19.38 20.07 29.77
CA LEU A 532 -18.90 20.58 31.03
C LEU A 532 -20.11 21.02 31.88
N THR A 533 -20.17 20.60 33.14
CA THR A 533 -21.23 21.06 34.04
C THR A 533 -20.90 22.44 34.61
N MET A 534 -21.90 23.16 35.12
CA MET A 534 -21.66 24.42 35.83
C MET A 534 -20.77 24.23 37.07
N GLU A 535 -20.88 23.09 37.75
CA GLU A 535 -20.02 22.76 38.89
C GLU A 535 -18.57 22.52 38.46
N ASP A 536 -18.35 21.86 37.32
CA ASP A 536 -17.01 21.71 36.76
C ASP A 536 -16.43 23.07 36.34
N ALA A 537 -17.22 23.91 35.66
CA ALA A 537 -16.79 25.24 35.21
C ALA A 537 -16.30 26.13 36.37
N LYS A 538 -16.98 26.10 37.51
CA LYS A 538 -16.58 26.84 38.73
C LYS A 538 -15.23 26.39 39.31
N LYS A 539 -14.81 25.15 39.04
CA LYS A 539 -13.50 24.63 39.46
C LYS A 539 -12.38 25.10 38.53
N LEU A 540 -12.70 25.61 37.35
CA LEU A 540 -11.73 26.07 36.36
C LEU A 540 -11.29 27.51 36.65
N ASN A 541 -10.39 27.67 37.62
CA ASN A 541 -9.89 28.96 38.11
C ASN A 541 -8.39 29.21 37.84
N SER A 542 -7.68 28.22 37.31
CA SER A 542 -6.28 28.33 36.88
C SER A 542 -6.03 27.55 35.58
N PHE A 543 -4.91 27.77 34.92
CA PHE A 543 -4.56 26.98 33.75
C PHE A 543 -4.41 25.49 34.09
N GLU A 544 -3.76 25.18 35.21
CA GLU A 544 -3.54 23.81 35.70
C GLU A 544 -4.85 23.08 35.97
N SER A 545 -5.89 23.81 36.42
CA SER A 545 -7.22 23.23 36.64
C SER A 545 -7.86 22.69 35.35
N LEU A 546 -7.50 23.21 34.16
CA LEU A 546 -7.93 22.65 32.87
C LEU A 546 -7.33 21.25 32.65
N ILE A 547 -6.09 21.04 33.10
CA ILE A 547 -5.38 19.77 32.99
C ILE A 547 -5.96 18.79 34.02
N ASP A 548 -6.04 19.20 35.28
CA ASP A 548 -6.45 18.36 36.41
C ASP A 548 -7.91 17.90 36.32
N HIS A 549 -8.77 18.69 35.68
CA HIS A 549 -10.16 18.36 35.45
C HIS A 549 -10.46 17.75 34.07
N ASN A 550 -9.42 17.31 33.35
CA ASN A 550 -9.52 16.61 32.06
C ASN A 550 -10.34 17.38 31.02
N VAL A 551 -10.01 18.65 30.84
CA VAL A 551 -10.75 19.57 29.96
C VAL A 551 -10.18 19.55 28.54
N LEU A 552 -11.05 19.73 27.56
CA LEU A 552 -10.72 20.00 26.16
C LEU A 552 -11.65 21.06 25.57
N SER A 553 -11.26 21.66 24.45
CA SER A 553 -12.13 22.62 23.74
C SER A 553 -13.32 21.92 23.10
N ALA A 554 -14.47 22.59 23.13
CA ALA A 554 -15.69 22.16 22.45
C ALA A 554 -15.68 22.44 20.94
N ARG A 555 -14.71 23.22 20.45
CA ARG A 555 -14.69 23.78 19.10
C ARG A 555 -14.71 22.71 18.01
N GLU A 556 -13.93 21.65 18.20
CA GLU A 556 -13.82 20.57 17.20
C GLU A 556 -14.00 19.16 17.79
N TYR A 557 -14.37 19.05 19.07
CA TYR A 557 -14.65 17.77 19.73
C TYR A 557 -16.11 17.71 20.20
N LYS A 558 -16.91 16.90 19.48
CA LYS A 558 -18.34 16.70 19.75
C LYS A 558 -18.55 15.88 21.01
N ASN A 559 -19.71 16.06 21.64
CA ASN A 559 -20.17 15.18 22.70
C ASN A 559 -20.45 13.77 22.18
N GLY A 560 -20.17 12.77 23.00
CA GLY A 560 -20.46 11.37 22.71
C GLY A 560 -19.29 10.45 23.01
N ASP A 561 -19.55 9.17 22.77
CA ASP A 561 -18.52 8.14 22.83
C ASP A 561 -17.59 8.31 21.61
N VAL A 562 -16.28 8.31 21.86
CA VAL A 562 -15.25 8.18 20.84
C VAL A 562 -14.92 6.70 20.75
N GLU A 563 -15.53 6.03 19.77
CA GLU A 563 -15.43 4.59 19.61
C GLU A 563 -13.96 4.13 19.49
N ARG A 564 -13.66 2.96 20.06
CA ARG A 564 -12.34 2.35 19.91
C ARG A 564 -12.18 1.86 18.48
N ASN A 565 -10.95 1.94 17.96
CA ASN A 565 -10.64 1.54 16.58
C ASN A 565 -11.45 2.35 15.55
N GLY A 566 -11.63 3.64 15.82
CA GLY A 566 -12.36 4.58 14.97
C GLY A 566 -11.43 5.50 14.17
N TYR A 567 -11.98 6.12 13.13
CA TYR A 567 -11.28 7.06 12.24
C TYR A 567 -11.20 8.47 12.86
N HIS A 568 -10.57 8.56 14.03
CA HIS A 568 -10.45 9.79 14.80
C HIS A 568 -9.10 10.46 14.57
N THR A 569 -9.09 11.80 14.51
CA THR A 569 -7.88 12.61 14.37
C THR A 569 -7.80 13.63 15.49
N VAL A 570 -6.57 13.94 15.94
CA VAL A 570 -6.33 15.03 16.88
C VAL A 570 -6.21 16.33 16.09
N LYS A 571 -7.02 17.32 16.43
CA LYS A 571 -7.03 18.63 15.77
C LYS A 571 -5.84 19.48 16.20
N LEU A 572 -5.27 20.18 15.23
CA LEU A 572 -4.08 21.00 15.43
C LEU A 572 -4.36 22.25 16.28
N PHE A 573 -5.55 22.84 16.10
CA PHE A 573 -5.90 24.14 16.72
C PHE A 573 -6.96 24.06 17.82
N SER A 574 -7.56 22.88 18.06
CA SER A 574 -8.49 22.65 19.17
C SER A 574 -7.78 21.97 20.35
N PRO A 575 -7.57 22.67 21.49
CA PRO A 575 -6.76 22.17 22.58
C PRO A 575 -7.37 20.95 23.27
N ILE A 576 -6.50 20.01 23.62
CA ILE A 576 -6.74 18.96 24.61
C ILE A 576 -5.79 19.22 25.77
N TYR A 577 -6.25 19.99 26.77
CA TYR A 577 -5.47 20.27 27.99
C TYR A 577 -5.30 19.01 28.84
N SER A 578 -6.32 18.16 28.82
CA SER A 578 -6.36 16.86 29.49
C SER A 578 -5.10 16.03 29.28
N ALA A 579 -4.71 15.33 30.35
CA ALA A 579 -3.70 14.28 30.37
C ALA A 579 -4.31 12.97 30.90
N LEU A 580 -5.57 12.71 30.53
CA LEU A 580 -6.37 11.58 31.00
C LEU A 580 -5.66 10.24 30.77
N SER A 581 -5.15 9.66 31.85
CA SER A 581 -4.54 8.33 31.91
C SER A 581 -5.60 7.23 32.07
N SER A 582 -5.32 6.03 31.58
CA SER A 582 -6.11 4.83 31.90
C SER A 582 -5.70 4.22 33.24
N GLU A 583 -6.64 4.17 34.19
CA GLU A 583 -6.44 3.55 35.51
C GLU A 583 -6.28 2.01 35.48
N LYS A 584 -6.69 1.35 34.39
CA LYS A 584 -6.73 -0.13 34.32
C LYS A 584 -5.78 -0.73 33.30
N GLY A 585 -5.61 -0.09 32.14
CA GLY A 585 -4.95 -0.71 31.01
C GLY A 585 -4.60 0.32 29.94
N THR A 586 -5.37 0.29 28.85
CA THR A 586 -5.04 1.01 27.62
C THR A 586 -5.94 2.22 27.46
N PRO A 587 -5.39 3.37 27.04
CA PRO A 587 -6.14 4.59 26.80
C PRO A 587 -7.12 4.41 25.63
N GLY A 588 -8.13 5.28 25.57
CA GLY A 588 -9.02 5.36 24.41
C GLY A 588 -8.35 6.04 23.21
N ASP A 589 -9.06 6.02 22.07
CA ASP A 589 -8.55 6.40 20.76
C ASP A 589 -8.09 7.87 20.64
N LEU A 590 -8.82 8.83 21.22
CA LEU A 590 -8.51 10.26 21.09
C LEU A 590 -7.34 10.65 22.01
N MET A 591 -7.43 10.29 23.29
CA MET A 591 -6.37 10.57 24.26
C MET A 591 -5.11 9.77 23.95
N GLY A 592 -5.25 8.52 23.51
CA GLY A 592 -4.14 7.67 23.08
C GLY A 592 -3.32 8.35 21.98
N ARG A 593 -3.95 8.84 20.90
CA ARG A 593 -3.24 9.53 19.82
C ARG A 593 -2.61 10.84 20.28
N ARG A 594 -3.32 11.64 21.09
CA ARG A 594 -2.78 12.92 21.62
C ARG A 594 -1.52 12.68 22.45
N ILE A 595 -1.56 11.79 23.43
CA ILE A 595 -0.39 11.48 24.29
C ILE A 595 0.73 10.84 23.48
N ALA A 596 0.43 9.99 22.49
CA ALA A 596 1.44 9.42 21.61
C ALA A 596 2.25 10.49 20.86
N TYR A 597 1.58 11.54 20.35
CA TYR A 597 2.27 12.68 19.74
C TYR A 597 3.07 13.52 20.74
N GLU A 598 2.56 13.72 21.95
CA GLU A 598 3.29 14.43 23.01
C GLU A 598 4.57 13.67 23.43
N LEU A 599 4.51 12.34 23.44
CA LEU A 599 5.68 11.49 23.67
C LEU A 599 6.67 11.51 22.51
N LEU A 600 6.18 11.59 21.27
CA LEU A 600 7.04 11.81 20.09
C LEU A 600 7.77 13.16 20.20
N ALA A 601 7.07 14.22 20.60
CA ALA A 601 7.68 15.54 20.84
C ALA A 601 8.73 15.52 21.97
N ALA A 602 8.46 14.77 23.05
CA ALA A 602 9.32 14.75 24.24
C ALA A 602 10.55 13.84 24.09
N LYS A 603 10.38 12.64 23.53
CA LYS A 603 11.40 11.58 23.52
C LYS A 603 11.75 11.08 22.12
N GLY A 604 10.94 11.34 21.11
CA GLY A 604 11.15 10.84 19.75
C GLY A 604 10.35 9.56 19.47
N PHE A 605 10.50 9.03 18.25
CA PHE A 605 9.69 7.90 17.80
C PHE A 605 10.00 6.62 18.57
N LYS A 606 11.27 6.21 18.62
CA LYS A 606 11.70 4.95 19.24
C LYS A 606 11.65 4.97 20.77
N GLU A 607 11.95 6.10 21.40
CA GLU A 607 12.06 6.19 22.87
C GLU A 607 10.78 6.71 23.55
N GLY A 608 9.88 7.35 22.79
CA GLY A 608 8.65 7.94 23.32
C GLY A 608 7.40 7.26 22.79
N MET A 609 7.14 7.42 21.49
CA MET A 609 5.90 6.97 20.87
C MET A 609 5.79 5.44 20.84
N VAL A 610 6.81 4.73 20.34
CA VAL A 610 6.80 3.25 20.19
C VAL A 610 6.55 2.53 21.52
N PRO A 611 7.23 2.85 22.64
CA PRO A 611 6.97 2.17 23.92
C PRO A 611 5.55 2.38 24.45
N TYR A 612 4.86 3.46 24.05
CA TYR A 612 3.50 3.78 24.49
C TYR A 612 2.41 3.12 23.68
N ILE A 613 2.63 2.91 22.37
CA ILE A 613 1.62 2.33 21.47
C ILE A 613 1.91 0.86 21.12
N SER A 614 3.00 0.29 21.61
CA SER A 614 3.37 -1.12 21.42
C SER A 614 3.39 -1.93 22.72
N ASN A 615 3.54 -3.25 22.60
CA ASN A 615 3.75 -4.14 23.75
C ASN A 615 5.22 -4.24 24.19
N GLN A 616 6.06 -3.24 23.91
CA GLN A 616 7.50 -3.26 24.26
C GLN A 616 7.76 -3.65 25.72
N TYR A 617 6.94 -3.16 26.65
CA TYR A 617 7.03 -3.45 28.09
C TYR A 617 6.11 -4.60 28.56
N GLU A 618 5.61 -5.45 27.67
CA GLU A 618 4.73 -6.58 28.06
C GLU A 618 5.42 -7.53 29.04
N LYS A 619 6.71 -7.82 28.83
CA LYS A 619 7.47 -8.69 29.74
C LYS A 619 7.58 -8.08 31.14
N ASP A 620 7.87 -6.79 31.22
CA ASP A 620 7.96 -6.06 32.49
C ASP A 620 6.61 -6.03 33.21
N ALA A 621 5.52 -5.78 32.47
CA ALA A 621 4.16 -5.84 33.02
C ALA A 621 3.83 -7.22 33.60
N LYS A 622 4.21 -8.28 32.88
CA LYS A 622 3.99 -9.65 33.36
C LYS A 622 4.80 -9.95 34.62
N GLN A 623 6.04 -9.48 34.71
CA GLN A 623 6.90 -9.63 35.88
C GLN A 623 6.38 -8.86 37.10
N SER A 624 5.74 -7.71 36.89
CA SER A 624 5.09 -6.92 37.96
C SER A 624 3.69 -7.43 38.34
N GLY A 625 3.25 -8.56 37.78
CA GLY A 625 1.95 -9.16 38.05
C GLY A 625 0.77 -8.51 37.32
N LYS A 626 1.02 -7.51 36.46
CA LYS A 626 0.00 -6.91 35.59
C LYS A 626 -0.19 -7.79 34.37
N THR A 627 -1.23 -8.63 34.41
CA THR A 627 -1.52 -9.60 33.35
C THR A 627 -2.91 -9.44 32.76
N ILE A 628 -3.08 -9.87 31.52
CA ILE A 628 -4.36 -9.94 30.80
C ILE A 628 -4.49 -11.30 30.11
N ARG A 629 -5.72 -11.81 29.98
CA ARG A 629 -5.99 -13.04 29.23
C ARG A 629 -6.58 -12.69 27.87
N ILE A 630 -5.84 -13.00 26.80
CA ILE A 630 -6.23 -12.72 25.42
C ILE A 630 -6.19 -14.04 24.64
N TYR A 631 -7.31 -14.41 24.01
CA TYR A 631 -7.48 -15.66 23.26
C TYR A 631 -6.97 -16.91 24.02
N GLY A 632 -7.32 -16.99 25.31
CA GLY A 632 -6.95 -18.12 26.16
C GLY A 632 -5.52 -18.08 26.73
N LYS A 633 -4.65 -17.15 26.31
CA LYS A 633 -3.26 -17.02 26.78
C LYS A 633 -3.09 -15.87 27.77
N THR A 634 -2.30 -16.09 28.82
CA THR A 634 -1.91 -15.05 29.79
C THR A 634 -0.71 -14.25 29.30
N ARG A 635 -0.92 -12.96 29.07
CA ARG A 635 0.03 -11.97 28.57
C ARG A 635 0.25 -10.86 29.61
N GLY A 636 1.29 -10.05 29.43
CA GLY A 636 1.47 -8.84 30.23
C GLY A 636 0.48 -7.74 29.81
N LEU A 637 0.01 -6.94 30.76
CA LEU A 637 -0.85 -5.79 30.49
C LEU A 637 -0.05 -4.50 30.65
N VAL A 638 0.34 -3.89 29.52
CA VAL A 638 1.07 -2.62 29.51
C VAL A 638 0.11 -1.48 29.87
N THR A 639 0.21 -0.98 31.10
CA THR A 639 -0.59 0.15 31.61
C THR A 639 0.09 1.49 31.34
N ASP A 640 -0.69 2.57 31.33
CA ASP A 640 -0.15 3.93 31.14
C ASP A 640 0.85 4.32 32.23
N ASP A 641 0.64 3.88 33.48
CA ASP A 641 1.59 4.11 34.58
C ASP A 641 2.94 3.44 34.34
N LEU A 642 2.94 2.20 33.84
CA LEU A 642 4.18 1.49 33.53
C LEU A 642 4.94 2.19 32.41
N VAL A 643 4.22 2.66 31.38
CA VAL A 643 4.87 3.39 30.29
C VAL A 643 5.47 4.70 30.80
N LEU A 644 4.71 5.48 31.59
CA LEU A 644 5.20 6.75 32.16
C LEU A 644 6.48 6.53 32.97
N GLU A 645 6.46 5.53 33.86
CA GLU A 645 7.60 5.17 34.70
C GLU A 645 8.83 4.83 33.84
N LYS A 646 8.66 3.97 32.82
CA LYS A 646 9.77 3.47 31.99
C LYS A 646 10.32 4.52 31.04
N VAL A 647 9.46 5.30 30.38
CA VAL A 647 9.86 6.31 29.38
C VAL A 647 10.56 7.50 30.05
N PHE A 648 10.14 7.88 31.25
CA PHE A 648 10.71 9.02 31.97
C PHE A 648 11.58 8.64 33.16
N ASN A 649 11.89 7.35 33.33
CA ASN A 649 12.71 6.83 34.41
C ASN A 649 12.28 7.37 35.79
N GLY A 650 10.98 7.35 36.07
CA GLY A 650 10.39 7.82 37.32
C GLY A 650 10.37 9.34 37.54
N GLN A 651 10.74 10.17 36.55
CA GLN A 651 10.71 11.64 36.66
C GLN A 651 9.30 12.18 36.97
N PHE A 652 8.26 11.56 36.44
CA PHE A 652 6.86 11.94 36.64
C PHE A 652 6.09 10.82 37.33
N LYS A 653 5.21 11.18 38.26
CA LYS A 653 4.33 10.23 38.95
C LYS A 653 2.99 10.07 38.24
N HIS A 654 2.48 11.15 37.65
CA HIS A 654 1.23 11.16 36.92
C HIS A 654 1.40 11.84 35.56
N TRP A 655 0.58 11.45 34.58
CA TRP A 655 0.56 12.08 33.25
C TRP A 655 0.23 13.58 33.30
N ALA A 656 -0.57 14.01 34.30
CA ALA A 656 -0.81 15.43 34.56
C ALA A 656 0.48 16.18 34.94
N ASP A 657 1.40 15.57 35.68
CA ASP A 657 2.69 16.19 36.03
C ASP A 657 3.54 16.39 34.78
N PHE A 658 3.59 15.38 33.91
CA PHE A 658 4.25 15.48 32.62
C PHE A 658 3.65 16.61 31.77
N LYS A 659 2.32 16.64 31.63
CA LYS A 659 1.62 17.67 30.83
C LYS A 659 1.87 19.08 31.35
N LYS A 660 1.80 19.28 32.67
CA LYS A 660 2.14 20.56 33.32
C LYS A 660 3.58 20.96 33.06
N ALA A 661 4.52 20.04 33.20
CA ALA A 661 5.93 20.29 32.92
C ALA A 661 6.18 20.68 31.45
N MET A 662 5.46 20.06 30.50
CA MET A 662 5.58 20.43 29.09
C MET A 662 5.10 21.86 28.82
N TYR A 663 3.97 22.28 29.39
CA TYR A 663 3.51 23.68 29.28
C TYR A 663 4.45 24.67 29.96
N GLU A 664 4.88 24.38 31.19
CA GLU A 664 5.80 25.25 31.94
C GLU A 664 7.15 25.40 31.23
N GLU A 665 7.67 24.34 30.60
CA GLU A 665 8.88 24.41 29.78
C GLU A 665 8.76 25.46 28.66
N ARG A 666 7.63 25.52 27.95
CA ARG A 666 7.42 26.47 26.83
C ARG A 666 7.17 27.87 27.35
N LYS A 667 6.35 28.00 28.39
CA LYS A 667 6.07 29.28 29.06
C LYS A 667 7.35 29.96 29.53
N ASN A 668 8.29 29.20 30.09
CA ASN A 668 9.60 29.72 30.51
C ASN A 668 10.47 30.22 29.35
N LYS A 669 10.15 29.87 28.10
CA LYS A 669 10.83 30.34 26.87
C LYS A 669 10.14 31.53 26.20
N PHE A 670 8.97 31.98 26.67
CA PHE A 670 8.20 33.06 26.01
C PHE A 670 8.96 34.37 25.85
N ALA A 671 9.89 34.68 26.77
CA ALA A 671 10.74 35.86 26.67
C ALA A 671 11.71 35.84 25.47
N ALA A 672 11.92 34.65 24.87
CA ALA A 672 12.77 34.44 23.70
C ALA A 672 11.95 34.17 22.42
N LEU A 673 10.64 34.46 22.42
CA LEU A 673 9.78 34.26 21.26
C LEU A 673 10.28 35.06 20.05
N ASN A 674 10.46 34.36 18.92
CA ASN A 674 10.86 34.98 17.67
C ASN A 674 9.76 35.92 17.15
N LYS A 675 10.18 37.05 16.60
CA LYS A 675 9.28 37.95 15.89
C LYS A 675 8.68 37.24 14.67
N VAL A 676 7.36 37.27 14.51
CA VAL A 676 6.66 36.68 13.36
C VAL A 676 5.65 37.66 12.76
N THR A 677 5.51 37.62 11.44
CA THR A 677 4.51 38.41 10.68
C THR A 677 3.55 37.46 9.98
N PHE A 678 2.25 37.71 10.10
CA PHE A 678 1.19 36.89 9.52
C PHE A 678 0.02 37.75 9.00
N ASP A 679 -0.82 37.17 8.14
CA ASP A 679 -2.04 37.82 7.66
C ASP A 679 -3.00 38.09 8.84
N ASP A 680 -3.45 39.33 9.02
CA ASP A 680 -4.27 39.73 10.18
C ASP A 680 -5.71 39.21 10.04
N PRO A 681 -6.12 38.18 10.81
CA PRO A 681 -7.44 37.58 10.69
C PRO A 681 -8.56 38.48 11.26
N THR A 682 -8.22 39.57 11.96
CA THR A 682 -9.20 40.53 12.48
C THR A 682 -9.71 41.49 11.40
N LYS A 683 -9.01 41.56 10.26
CA LYS A 683 -9.37 42.41 9.12
C LYS A 683 -10.02 41.59 8.01
N PRO A 684 -10.83 42.22 7.15
CA PRO A 684 -11.34 41.55 5.94
C PRO A 684 -10.18 41.05 5.08
N TRP A 685 -10.34 39.88 4.45
CA TRP A 685 -9.32 39.29 3.58
C TRP A 685 -8.90 40.23 2.42
N THR A 686 -9.79 41.13 1.99
CA THR A 686 -9.54 42.13 0.95
C THR A 686 -8.60 43.27 1.38
N SER A 687 -8.33 43.41 2.67
CA SER A 687 -7.43 44.46 3.18
C SER A 687 -5.96 44.13 3.00
N PHE A 688 -5.62 42.85 2.83
CA PHE A 688 -4.24 42.34 2.82
C PHE A 688 -3.41 42.82 4.02
N ALA A 689 -4.09 43.13 5.13
CA ALA A 689 -3.45 43.61 6.34
C ALA A 689 -2.61 42.50 6.97
N THR A 690 -1.42 42.85 7.45
CA THR A 690 -0.54 41.94 8.19
C THR A 690 -0.40 42.41 9.63
N LYS A 691 -0.19 41.46 10.53
CA LYS A 691 0.14 41.69 11.93
C LYS A 691 1.53 41.15 12.21
N THR A 692 2.31 41.92 12.94
CA THR A 692 3.62 41.47 13.43
C THR A 692 3.58 41.46 14.94
N ILE A 693 4.00 40.33 15.53
CA ILE A 693 4.15 40.18 16.98
C ILE A 693 5.61 39.86 17.30
N SER A 694 6.08 40.38 18.42
CA SER A 694 7.47 40.19 18.88
C SER A 694 7.57 39.64 20.29
N ARG A 695 6.44 39.47 20.97
CA ARG A 695 6.34 39.06 22.36
C ARG A 695 5.08 38.23 22.58
N ALA A 696 5.14 37.28 23.51
CA ALA A 696 4.00 36.42 23.82
C ALA A 696 2.79 37.20 24.33
N GLU A 697 2.98 38.33 25.03
CA GLU A 697 1.89 39.16 25.55
C GLU A 697 1.08 39.84 24.44
N GLU A 698 1.73 40.20 23.32
CA GLU A 698 1.03 40.74 22.14
C GLU A 698 0.12 39.69 21.51
N LEU A 699 0.59 38.44 21.48
CA LEU A 699 -0.19 37.31 20.99
C LEU A 699 -1.30 36.91 21.99
N GLN A 700 -1.06 36.98 23.30
CA GLN A 700 -2.09 36.79 24.33
C GLN A 700 -3.25 37.76 24.13
N ALA A 701 -2.97 39.06 23.92
CA ALA A 701 -4.01 40.07 23.72
C ALA A 701 -4.88 39.78 22.48
N LEU A 702 -4.27 39.30 21.40
CA LEU A 702 -5.02 38.86 20.20
C LEU A 702 -5.87 37.61 20.48
N MET A 703 -5.34 36.67 21.26
CA MET A 703 -6.10 35.50 21.69
C MET A 703 -7.28 35.89 22.58
N ASP A 704 -7.12 36.87 23.47
CA ASP A 704 -8.18 37.40 24.33
C ASP A 704 -9.29 38.10 23.57
N GLU A 705 -8.95 38.81 22.50
CA GLU A 705 -9.93 39.35 21.56
C GLU A 705 -10.68 38.22 20.84
N ALA A 706 -9.95 37.25 20.29
CA ALA A 706 -10.53 36.15 19.51
C ALA A 706 -11.45 35.26 20.36
N VAL A 707 -11.04 34.89 21.58
CA VAL A 707 -11.84 34.06 22.50
C VAL A 707 -13.11 34.79 22.94
N ARG A 708 -13.02 36.08 23.28
CA ARG A 708 -14.22 36.88 23.62
C ARG A 708 -15.18 37.02 22.44
N LYS A 709 -14.66 37.17 21.22
CA LYS A 709 -15.46 37.24 20.01
C LYS A 709 -16.22 35.92 19.75
N ASP A 710 -15.52 34.79 19.81
CA ASP A 710 -16.15 33.46 19.64
C ASP A 710 -17.20 33.20 20.73
N ALA A 711 -16.95 33.64 21.97
CA ALA A 711 -17.90 33.51 23.07
C ALA A 711 -19.11 34.44 22.96
N ALA A 712 -18.96 35.65 22.38
CA ALA A 712 -20.06 36.59 22.18
C ALA A 712 -21.01 36.16 21.05
N ASP A 713 -20.46 35.58 19.98
CA ASP A 713 -21.24 35.10 18.84
C ASP A 713 -21.96 33.76 19.13
N ASN A 714 -21.74 33.16 20.31
CA ASN A 714 -22.32 31.88 20.75
C ASN A 714 -22.17 30.73 19.72
N ARG A 715 -21.07 30.71 18.95
CA ARG A 715 -20.87 29.79 17.81
C ARG A 715 -20.46 28.36 18.19
N TYR A 716 -20.86 27.89 19.38
CA TYR A 716 -20.62 26.51 19.81
C TYR A 716 -21.78 25.57 19.42
N ASP A 717 -22.73 26.04 18.61
CA ASP A 717 -23.72 25.19 17.92
C ASP A 717 -23.06 24.53 16.71
N TRP A 718 -23.14 23.20 16.64
CA TRP A 718 -22.54 22.39 15.59
C TRP A 718 -23.35 22.35 14.29
N SER A 719 -24.56 22.91 14.27
CA SER A 719 -25.38 23.00 13.07
C SER A 719 -24.79 24.01 12.08
N GLY A 720 -24.18 23.52 11.00
CA GLY A 720 -23.59 24.37 9.95
C GLY A 720 -22.28 25.06 10.32
N TYR A 721 -21.72 24.75 11.50
CA TYR A 721 -20.47 25.33 11.99
C TYR A 721 -19.26 24.82 11.22
N ASN A 722 -18.40 25.74 10.78
CA ASN A 722 -17.11 25.44 10.22
C ASN A 722 -16.03 26.33 10.87
N PRO A 723 -15.09 25.77 11.67
CA PRO A 723 -14.12 26.56 12.41
C PRO A 723 -13.24 27.44 11.51
N GLU A 724 -13.01 27.03 10.25
CA GLU A 724 -12.24 27.81 9.26
C GLU A 724 -12.89 29.17 8.96
N TYR A 725 -14.22 29.26 9.03
CA TYR A 725 -14.97 30.48 8.72
C TYR A 725 -15.57 31.14 9.95
N ASP A 726 -15.90 30.36 10.96
CA ASP A 726 -16.73 30.81 12.09
C ASP A 726 -15.92 31.16 13.33
N SER A 727 -14.72 30.59 13.52
CA SER A 727 -13.92 30.85 14.72
C SER A 727 -12.80 31.85 14.47
N ALA A 728 -12.82 32.96 15.20
CA ALA A 728 -11.71 33.89 15.26
C ALA A 728 -10.47 33.24 15.90
N VAL A 729 -10.66 32.36 16.89
CA VAL A 729 -9.57 31.62 17.54
C VAL A 729 -8.88 30.70 16.54
N HIS A 730 -9.62 29.90 15.78
CA HIS A 730 -9.07 28.99 14.78
C HIS A 730 -8.28 29.75 13.71
N LYS A 731 -8.85 30.83 13.18
CA LYS A 731 -8.17 31.67 12.18
C LYS A 731 -6.87 32.26 12.70
N LEU A 732 -6.86 32.77 13.94
CA LEU A 732 -5.64 33.30 14.56
C LEU A 732 -4.58 32.21 14.73
N LYS A 733 -4.95 31.05 15.26
CA LYS A 733 -4.02 29.93 15.43
C LYS A 733 -3.46 29.44 14.10
N LYS A 734 -4.30 29.31 13.07
CA LYS A 734 -3.90 28.92 11.72
C LYS A 734 -2.90 29.91 11.12
N ALA A 735 -3.19 31.20 11.20
CA ALA A 735 -2.30 32.25 10.67
C ALA A 735 -0.93 32.25 11.36
N VAL A 736 -0.91 32.15 12.69
CA VAL A 736 0.33 32.14 13.48
C VAL A 736 1.13 30.86 13.24
N PHE A 737 0.48 29.69 13.27
CA PHE A 737 1.14 28.41 13.03
C PHE A 737 1.78 28.36 11.65
N LYS A 738 1.03 28.73 10.61
CA LYS A 738 1.53 28.79 9.24
C LYS A 738 2.72 29.73 9.12
N ALA A 739 2.65 30.92 9.72
CA ALA A 739 3.74 31.89 9.64
C ALA A 739 5.03 31.36 10.29
N TYR A 740 4.93 30.66 11.43
CA TYR A 740 6.09 29.99 12.01
C TYR A 740 6.57 28.80 11.18
N LEU A 741 5.66 28.00 10.61
CA LEU A 741 6.02 26.89 9.71
C LEU A 741 6.91 27.38 8.56
N HIS A 742 6.53 28.48 7.91
CA HIS A 742 7.36 29.09 6.85
C HIS A 742 8.64 29.73 7.38
N GLN A 743 8.56 30.53 8.44
CA GLN A 743 9.71 31.26 8.98
C GLN A 743 10.84 30.32 9.45
N THR A 744 10.47 29.16 10.00
CA THR A 744 11.40 28.18 10.56
C THR A 744 11.80 27.09 9.57
N ASP A 745 11.45 27.25 8.29
CA ASP A 745 11.68 26.28 7.21
C ASP A 745 11.22 24.87 7.62
N ASP A 746 9.92 24.71 7.78
CA ASP A 746 9.26 23.48 8.25
C ASP A 746 9.72 23.06 9.65
N PHE A 747 9.77 24.00 10.60
CA PHE A 747 10.15 23.74 11.99
C PHE A 747 11.53 23.08 12.15
N ARG A 748 12.50 23.43 11.29
CA ARG A 748 13.90 23.03 11.48
C ARG A 748 14.55 23.76 12.66
N THR A 749 14.14 25.00 12.89
CA THR A 749 14.60 25.80 14.04
C THR A 749 13.48 26.05 15.04
N SER A 750 13.83 26.26 16.31
CA SER A 750 12.86 26.62 17.34
C SER A 750 12.27 28.01 17.10
N ILE A 751 11.02 28.21 17.54
CA ILE A 751 10.37 29.53 17.60
C ILE A 751 10.82 30.38 18.80
N PHE A 752 11.65 29.82 19.68
CA PHE A 752 12.18 30.49 20.87
C PHE A 752 13.70 30.76 20.80
N GLU A 753 14.30 30.57 19.63
CA GLU A 753 15.72 30.86 19.40
C GLU A 753 15.83 31.99 18.38
N ASN A 754 16.28 33.16 18.84
CA ASN A 754 16.53 34.32 17.99
C ASN A 754 17.53 33.92 16.88
N GLN A 755 17.05 33.86 15.63
CA GLN A 755 17.93 33.87 14.47
C GLN A 755 18.62 35.24 14.46
N LYS A 756 19.88 35.27 14.91
CA LYS A 756 20.71 36.47 14.90
C LYS A 756 21.08 36.89 13.50
#